data_AF-A0A850BF36-F1
#
_entry.id   AF-A0A850BF36-F1
#
_cell.length_a   1.000
_cell.length_b   1.000
_cell.length_c   1.000
_cell.angle_alpha   90.00
_cell.angle_beta   90.00
_cell.angle_gamma   90.00
#
_symmetry.space_group_name_H-M   'P 1'
#
loop_
_entity.id
_entity.type
_entity.pdbx_description
1 polymer ?
#
loop_
_entity_poly.entity_id
_entity_poly.type
_entity_poly.pdbx_seq_one_letter_code
_entity_poly.pdbx_strand_id
1 'polypeptide(L)'
;MNRLQRWLRMAALVCVGFASWAGCGGDETNGAGSGPSTSSGGGGGVCTAPNTQCGADCVDLTTDEAHCGACDVGCPAGSTCADGACACDDTTQILCGDACVSPASDAANCGGCGISCGPGGTCSMGQCSCGSGLVDCGSGCFDLSSDPTNCGLCGNTCAVGAQCTSGQCAECAAPTPDNCDGVCTHLPSDPQNCGACGNACPTGAACVAGLCECPANTVSCEAQGVCADLAGDSQNCGGCGNACPVNGMCVSGVCACPANLPDACGGTCVDFQADDLNCGACGNNCFIGATCVGGACTCDPGMVTCPSGCADLSKDVENCGSCGNDCLAGQMCISGVCSACPAGEVACLAEGACADLSKDPMNCGQCGNVCGPDGACVSGACVCNAGAVDCGGGVGCVDITSSEVSCGACGFLCPQGAACVSGQCTCPLGEVACGNTCADIASDVDNCGACGNDCPNGGSCISGNCICPMGLEACSNNCSDLTTDIDNCGQCGNDCDNTFGLCNGGQCGCVGGLTNCGGNNCRDLQSDPNRCGGCNTQCFGSQYCNNGQCECKPGLTLVNGACVDLMSSPQNCGAVGNMCGAATPRCEAGVCVANCSMGHQNCNNACVSPQTDPRHCGGCGNFCGNDEVCVDGNCRQWEPALGCNQCPCPLSCNGNFDICCAYPKDPAFIICVEGNDCPAP
;
A
#
# COMPACT_ATOMS: atom_id res chain seq x y z
N MET A 1 11.31 -29.14 -2.50
CA MET A 1 12.47 -28.87 -3.37
C MET A 1 12.34 -27.46 -3.93
N ASN A 2 13.42 -26.70 -3.81
CA ASN A 2 13.41 -25.24 -3.68
C ASN A 2 13.08 -24.46 -4.95
N ARG A 3 12.23 -23.44 -4.76
CA ARG A 3 12.15 -22.24 -5.60
C ARG A 3 13.43 -21.43 -5.44
N LEU A 4 14.44 -21.63 -6.28
CA LEU A 4 15.56 -20.70 -6.41
C LEU A 4 16.26 -20.95 -7.75
N GLN A 5 15.95 -20.12 -8.76
CA GLN A 5 16.86 -19.65 -9.83
C GLN A 5 16.06 -19.00 -10.98
N ARG A 6 15.90 -17.68 -10.92
CA ARG A 6 15.65 -16.82 -12.09
C ARG A 6 16.37 -15.49 -11.86
N TRP A 7 17.62 -15.40 -12.31
CA TRP A 7 18.29 -14.13 -12.58
C TRP A 7 19.30 -14.34 -13.70
N LEU A 8 18.96 -13.85 -14.90
CA LEU A 8 19.95 -13.46 -15.90
C LEU A 8 19.34 -12.40 -16.82
N ARG A 9 19.97 -11.21 -16.76
CA ARG A 9 20.07 -10.12 -17.75
C ARG A 9 18.98 -9.03 -17.76
N MET A 10 19.39 -7.82 -17.36
CA MET A 10 19.27 -6.59 -18.18
C MET A 10 20.30 -5.53 -17.76
N ALA A 11 21.00 -4.98 -18.76
CA ALA A 11 21.32 -3.56 -18.98
C ALA A 11 22.21 -3.51 -20.26
N ALA A 12 21.63 -3.23 -21.43
CA ALA A 12 21.52 -1.90 -22.07
C ALA A 12 22.84 -1.52 -22.78
N LEU A 13 22.92 -0.99 -24.01
CA LEU A 13 22.02 -0.13 -24.78
C LEU A 13 22.21 -0.39 -26.29
N VAL A 14 21.13 -0.22 -27.04
CA VAL A 14 21.14 0.11 -28.47
C VAL A 14 20.86 1.61 -28.59
N CYS A 15 21.78 2.37 -29.18
CA CYS A 15 21.49 3.68 -29.75
C CYS A 15 21.49 3.55 -31.27
N VAL A 16 20.31 3.69 -31.88
CA VAL A 16 20.17 3.96 -33.32
C VAL A 16 20.07 5.48 -33.47
N GLY A 17 20.88 6.02 -34.37
CA GLY A 17 21.05 7.45 -34.55
C GLY A 17 19.94 8.15 -35.32
N PHE A 18 20.15 9.46 -35.49
CA PHE A 18 19.61 10.26 -36.58
C PHE A 18 20.72 11.17 -37.13
N ALA A 19 21.00 11.00 -38.42
CA ALA A 19 21.61 11.99 -39.31
C ALA A 19 20.63 13.19 -39.46
N SER A 20 20.95 14.39 -39.94
CA SER A 20 21.73 14.81 -41.13
C SER A 20 21.80 16.35 -41.12
N TRP A 21 22.85 17.01 -41.62
CA TRP A 21 22.96 17.83 -42.87
C TRP A 21 23.71 19.13 -42.48
N ALA A 22 24.57 19.82 -43.24
CA ALA A 22 25.00 19.77 -44.63
C ALA A 22 26.27 20.66 -44.80
N GLY A 23 27.01 20.49 -45.91
CA GLY A 23 27.89 21.51 -46.51
C GLY A 23 29.35 21.06 -46.69
N CYS A 24 29.72 20.37 -47.78
CA CYS A 24 30.04 20.85 -49.14
C CYS A 24 31.39 21.56 -49.31
N GLY A 25 32.19 21.05 -50.25
CA GLY A 25 33.27 21.75 -50.99
C GLY A 25 34.68 21.31 -50.57
N GLY A 26 35.58 20.87 -51.45
CA GLY A 26 35.58 20.85 -52.90
C GLY A 26 36.83 20.16 -53.43
N ASP A 27 36.75 19.83 -54.72
CA ASP A 27 37.66 19.05 -55.55
C ASP A 27 39.09 19.61 -55.72
N GLU A 28 40.00 18.63 -55.86
CA GLU A 28 41.04 18.46 -56.88
C GLU A 28 41.92 19.66 -57.33
N THR A 29 43.25 19.48 -57.31
CA THR A 29 44.00 18.92 -58.46
C THR A 29 45.52 19.10 -58.32
N ASN A 30 46.22 18.18 -59.00
CA ASN A 30 47.62 18.17 -59.46
C ASN A 30 48.61 17.48 -58.51
N GLY A 31 49.32 16.43 -58.91
CA GLY A 31 49.45 15.79 -60.22
C GLY A 31 50.75 14.97 -60.27
N ALA A 32 50.75 13.92 -61.09
CA ALA A 32 51.88 13.20 -61.69
C ALA A 32 53.09 12.86 -60.78
N GLY A 33 53.35 11.60 -60.44
CA GLY A 33 53.83 10.53 -61.33
C GLY A 33 55.21 10.11 -60.79
N SER A 34 55.53 8.86 -60.48
CA SER A 34 55.71 7.69 -61.34
C SER A 34 56.10 6.55 -60.39
N GLY A 35 55.62 5.31 -60.62
CA GLY A 35 55.91 4.14 -59.76
C GLY A 35 57.33 3.57 -59.94
N PRO A 36 57.52 2.23 -59.81
CA PRO A 36 56.74 1.22 -59.09
C PRO A 36 57.66 0.28 -58.27
N SER A 37 57.07 -0.72 -57.59
CA SER A 37 57.64 -2.08 -57.32
C SER A 37 59.02 -2.15 -56.61
N THR A 38 59.20 -2.89 -55.51
CA THR A 38 59.12 -4.35 -55.48
C THR A 38 59.16 -4.83 -54.04
N SER A 39 58.09 -5.51 -53.61
CA SER A 39 58.19 -6.53 -52.57
C SER A 39 58.74 -7.81 -53.20
N SER A 40 59.94 -8.21 -52.81
CA SER A 40 60.34 -9.62 -52.84
C SER A 40 61.63 -9.83 -52.05
N GLY A 41 61.54 -10.63 -50.98
CA GLY A 41 62.63 -11.50 -50.57
C GLY A 41 63.25 -11.23 -49.20
N GLY A 42 62.91 -12.09 -48.25
CA GLY A 42 63.94 -12.85 -47.56
C GLY A 42 64.33 -12.41 -46.15
N GLY A 43 63.95 -13.24 -45.18
CA GLY A 43 64.69 -13.39 -43.94
C GLY A 43 63.97 -12.84 -42.71
N GLY A 44 63.34 -13.73 -41.94
CA GLY A 44 63.18 -13.50 -40.51
C GLY A 44 64.56 -13.49 -39.87
N GLY A 45 65.17 -12.30 -39.79
CA GLY A 45 66.39 -12.05 -39.05
C GLY A 45 66.03 -11.46 -37.71
N VAL A 46 66.33 -12.17 -36.63
CA VAL A 46 66.22 -11.62 -35.26
C VAL A 46 67.30 -10.55 -35.11
N CYS A 47 66.94 -9.34 -34.68
CA CYS A 47 67.94 -8.29 -34.38
C CYS A 47 68.98 -8.81 -33.38
N THR A 48 70.26 -8.56 -33.66
CA THR A 48 71.34 -8.85 -32.72
C THR A 48 71.52 -7.67 -31.77
N ALA A 49 71.69 -7.95 -30.48
CA ALA A 49 71.90 -6.92 -29.47
C ALA A 49 73.06 -5.97 -29.85
N PRO A 50 72.94 -4.66 -29.61
CA PRO A 50 71.91 -4.01 -28.77
C PRO A 50 70.59 -3.63 -29.48
N ASN A 51 70.47 -3.81 -30.80
CA ASN A 51 69.28 -3.36 -31.55
C ASN A 51 68.03 -4.22 -31.28
N THR A 52 66.86 -3.57 -31.23
CA THR A 52 65.55 -4.18 -31.01
C THR A 52 64.71 -4.17 -32.29
N GLN A 53 63.89 -5.21 -32.48
CA GLN A 53 63.01 -5.34 -33.65
C GLN A 53 61.78 -4.44 -33.51
N CYS A 54 61.66 -3.43 -34.37
CA CYS A 54 60.50 -2.53 -34.45
C CYS A 54 59.88 -2.62 -35.84
N GLY A 55 58.81 -3.41 -35.96
CA GLY A 55 58.26 -3.77 -37.26
C GLY A 55 59.27 -4.56 -38.09
N ALA A 56 59.61 -4.06 -39.28
CA ALA A 56 60.60 -4.70 -40.17
C ALA A 56 62.05 -4.26 -39.91
N ASP A 57 62.27 -3.21 -39.10
CA ASP A 57 63.58 -2.59 -38.91
C ASP A 57 64.21 -2.98 -37.56
N CYS A 58 65.55 -3.02 -37.53
CA CYS A 58 66.34 -3.23 -36.31
C CYS A 58 66.93 -1.91 -35.82
N VAL A 59 66.27 -1.29 -34.85
CA VAL A 59 66.60 0.04 -34.34
C VAL A 59 67.30 -0.03 -32.99
N ASP A 60 68.24 0.87 -32.74
CA ASP A 60 68.86 1.00 -31.42
C ASP A 60 68.00 1.94 -30.57
N LEU A 61 67.18 1.36 -29.70
CA LEU A 61 66.27 2.11 -28.84
C LEU A 61 66.98 3.07 -27.89
N THR A 62 68.32 2.99 -27.76
CA THR A 62 69.07 3.87 -26.86
C THR A 62 69.46 5.20 -27.49
N THR A 63 69.45 5.30 -28.83
CA THR A 63 69.95 6.47 -29.57
C THR A 63 69.06 6.90 -30.73
N ASP A 64 68.11 6.07 -31.15
CA ASP A 64 67.21 6.39 -32.25
C ASP A 64 66.11 7.38 -31.81
N GLU A 65 66.09 8.55 -32.44
CA GLU A 65 65.13 9.63 -32.12
C GLU A 65 63.67 9.29 -32.46
N ALA A 66 63.40 8.34 -33.36
CA ALA A 66 62.05 7.91 -33.73
C ALA A 66 61.57 6.69 -32.93
N HIS A 67 62.48 6.00 -32.24
CA HIS A 67 62.20 4.77 -31.47
C HIS A 67 62.90 4.80 -30.10
N CYS A 68 62.87 5.91 -29.38
CA CYS A 68 63.62 6.09 -28.15
C CYS A 68 62.99 5.36 -26.95
N GLY A 69 63.71 4.39 -26.40
CA GLY A 69 63.29 3.53 -25.30
C GLY A 69 62.31 2.41 -25.70
N ALA A 70 61.51 2.62 -26.75
CA ALA A 70 60.61 1.62 -27.34
C ALA A 70 60.29 1.94 -28.80
N CYS A 71 59.78 0.94 -29.52
CA CYS A 71 59.37 1.11 -30.91
C CYS A 71 58.28 2.19 -31.06
N ASP A 72 58.46 3.07 -32.04
CA ASP A 72 57.52 4.12 -32.45
C ASP A 72 57.32 5.20 -31.38
N VAL A 73 58.22 5.26 -30.40
CA VAL A 73 58.30 6.33 -29.41
C VAL A 73 59.30 7.38 -29.90
N GLY A 74 58.80 8.32 -30.69
CA GLY A 74 59.60 9.42 -31.19
C GLY A 74 59.82 10.51 -30.14
N CYS A 75 61.03 11.02 -30.05
CA CYS A 75 61.33 12.18 -29.22
C CYS A 75 60.69 13.45 -29.80
N PRO A 76 60.07 14.30 -28.97
CA PRO A 76 59.44 15.51 -29.45
C PRO A 76 60.46 16.55 -29.94
N ALA A 77 59.99 17.53 -30.70
CA ALA A 77 60.84 18.56 -31.29
C ALA A 77 61.68 19.29 -30.22
N GLY A 78 62.99 19.43 -30.48
CA GLY A 78 63.95 20.04 -29.54
C GLY A 78 64.50 19.08 -28.48
N SER A 79 64.34 17.77 -28.68
CA SER A 79 64.95 16.72 -27.86
C SER A 79 65.61 15.64 -28.72
N THR A 80 66.61 14.99 -28.13
CA THR A 80 67.39 13.89 -28.71
C THR A 80 67.26 12.63 -27.85
N CYS A 81 67.40 11.46 -28.46
CA CYS A 81 67.38 10.21 -27.71
C CYS A 81 68.74 9.94 -27.07
N ALA A 82 68.79 9.84 -25.74
CA ALA A 82 69.99 9.54 -24.98
C ALA A 82 69.71 8.43 -23.96
N ASP A 83 70.48 7.33 -24.06
CA ASP A 83 70.36 6.14 -23.20
C ASP A 83 68.93 5.56 -23.11
N GLY A 84 68.16 5.70 -24.18
CA GLY A 84 66.80 5.17 -24.29
C GLY A 84 65.73 6.00 -23.62
N ALA A 85 66.02 7.27 -23.34
CA ALA A 85 65.03 8.26 -22.96
C ALA A 85 65.22 9.56 -23.76
N CYS A 86 64.11 10.22 -24.10
CA CYS A 86 64.18 11.53 -24.74
C CYS A 86 64.67 12.58 -23.75
N ALA A 87 65.68 13.35 -24.16
CA ALA A 87 66.27 14.41 -23.38
C ALA A 87 66.29 15.71 -24.21
N CYS A 88 65.88 16.82 -23.60
CA CYS A 88 65.87 18.11 -24.29
C CYS A 88 67.30 18.54 -24.68
N ASP A 89 67.45 19.06 -25.90
CA ASP A 89 68.74 19.49 -26.43
C ASP A 89 69.30 20.67 -25.63
N ASP A 90 68.41 21.55 -25.19
CA ASP A 90 68.73 22.63 -24.26
C ASP A 90 68.63 22.11 -22.82
N THR A 91 69.78 22.00 -22.15
CA THR A 91 69.89 21.57 -20.74
C THR A 91 69.17 22.49 -19.74
N THR A 92 68.72 23.67 -20.16
CA THR A 92 67.93 24.58 -19.33
C THR A 92 66.41 24.31 -19.42
N GLN A 93 65.99 23.41 -20.31
CA GLN A 93 64.62 22.97 -20.47
C GLN A 93 64.42 21.57 -19.87
N ILE A 94 63.17 21.25 -19.57
CA ILE A 94 62.76 19.93 -19.11
C ILE A 94 61.71 19.36 -20.06
N LEU A 95 61.69 18.03 -20.18
CA LEU A 95 60.70 17.35 -21.01
C LEU A 95 59.39 17.18 -20.24
N CYS A 96 58.33 17.82 -20.71
CA CYS A 96 57.00 17.79 -20.11
C CYS A 96 55.99 17.22 -21.09
N GLY A 97 55.77 15.89 -20.99
CA GLY A 97 55.01 15.16 -22.01
C GLY A 97 55.75 15.22 -23.35
N ASP A 98 55.07 15.73 -24.38
CA ASP A 98 55.57 15.76 -25.76
C ASP A 98 56.23 17.10 -26.13
N ALA A 99 56.75 17.86 -25.15
CA ALA A 99 57.41 19.13 -25.43
C ALA A 99 58.53 19.45 -24.43
N CYS A 100 59.62 20.04 -24.95
CA CYS A 100 60.65 20.67 -24.14
C CYS A 100 60.22 22.10 -23.78
N VAL A 101 60.15 22.36 -22.49
CA VAL A 101 59.66 23.64 -21.94
C VAL A 101 60.65 24.18 -20.92
N SER A 102 60.77 25.51 -20.86
CA SER A 102 61.65 26.18 -19.89
C SER A 102 60.95 26.28 -18.55
N PRO A 103 61.38 25.53 -17.51
CA PRO A 103 60.79 25.67 -16.19
C PRO A 103 61.12 27.02 -15.56
N ALA A 104 62.09 27.77 -16.09
CA ALA A 104 62.45 29.08 -15.55
C ALA A 104 61.54 30.22 -16.02
N SER A 105 60.85 30.07 -17.15
CA SER A 105 60.14 31.17 -17.81
C SER A 105 58.80 30.80 -18.47
N ASP A 106 58.48 29.52 -18.63
CA ASP A 106 57.19 29.09 -19.16
C ASP A 106 56.11 29.18 -18.05
N ALA A 107 55.11 30.03 -18.27
CA ALA A 107 54.00 30.23 -17.32
C ALA A 107 53.07 29.01 -17.18
N ALA A 108 53.11 28.05 -18.11
CA ALA A 108 52.36 26.80 -18.00
C ALA A 108 53.15 25.67 -17.28
N ASN A 109 54.48 25.83 -17.15
CA ASN A 109 55.40 24.80 -16.64
C ASN A 109 56.44 25.38 -15.66
N CYS A 110 56.03 26.34 -14.82
CA CYS A 110 56.94 27.15 -14.01
C CYS A 110 57.50 26.38 -12.81
N GLY A 111 58.80 26.15 -12.80
CA GLY A 111 59.50 25.33 -11.80
C GLY A 111 59.37 23.82 -12.02
N GLY A 112 58.54 23.37 -12.97
CA GLY A 112 58.29 21.97 -13.27
C GLY A 112 57.10 21.74 -14.20
N CYS A 113 56.96 20.52 -14.71
CA CYS A 113 55.90 20.16 -15.66
C CYS A 113 54.50 20.34 -15.06
N GLY A 114 53.61 21.01 -15.81
CA GLY A 114 52.21 21.22 -15.43
C GLY A 114 51.99 22.22 -14.29
N ILE A 115 53.05 22.87 -13.78
CA ILE A 115 52.93 23.91 -12.76
C ILE A 115 52.58 25.24 -13.46
N SER A 116 51.28 25.47 -13.69
CA SER A 116 50.80 26.72 -14.28
C SER A 116 50.68 27.83 -13.25
N CYS A 117 51.12 29.04 -13.60
CA CYS A 117 50.96 30.23 -12.76
C CYS A 117 49.53 30.80 -12.73
N GLY A 118 48.57 30.15 -13.38
CA GLY A 118 47.18 30.59 -13.46
C GLY A 118 47.00 31.90 -14.24
N PRO A 119 45.75 32.39 -14.37
CA PRO A 119 45.45 33.66 -15.02
C PRO A 119 46.21 34.83 -14.38
N GLY A 120 46.80 35.72 -15.18
CA GLY A 120 47.52 36.91 -14.70
C GLY A 120 48.89 36.65 -14.06
N GLY A 121 49.28 35.38 -13.87
CA GLY A 121 50.58 34.98 -13.35
C GLY A 121 51.69 34.98 -14.40
N THR A 122 52.92 35.24 -13.97
CA THR A 122 54.13 35.18 -14.80
C THR A 122 55.17 34.27 -14.16
N CYS A 123 55.90 33.52 -14.98
CA CYS A 123 57.00 32.69 -14.51
C CYS A 123 58.32 33.46 -14.54
N SER A 124 58.96 33.62 -13.39
CA SER A 124 60.28 34.24 -13.28
C SER A 124 61.20 33.41 -12.41
N MET A 125 62.30 32.92 -12.99
CA MET A 125 63.27 32.04 -12.34
C MET A 125 62.64 30.79 -11.69
N GLY A 126 61.63 30.23 -12.35
CA GLY A 126 60.93 29.01 -11.89
C GLY A 126 60.01 29.20 -10.70
N GLN A 127 59.64 30.44 -10.41
CA GLN A 127 58.59 30.77 -9.43
C GLN A 127 57.50 31.61 -10.09
N CYS A 128 56.26 31.26 -9.78
CA CYS A 128 55.11 32.05 -10.20
C CYS A 128 55.05 33.34 -9.40
N SER A 129 54.84 34.45 -10.11
CA SER A 129 54.70 35.77 -9.52
C SER A 129 53.58 36.55 -10.23
N CYS A 130 52.87 37.35 -9.47
CA CYS A 130 51.82 38.21 -10.02
C CYS A 130 52.40 39.49 -10.62
N GLY A 131 51.81 39.92 -11.74
CA GLY A 131 52.08 41.23 -12.31
C GLY A 131 51.75 42.36 -11.32
N SER A 132 52.35 43.53 -11.52
CA SER A 132 52.13 44.70 -10.65
C SER A 132 50.64 45.07 -10.58
N GLY A 133 50.10 45.17 -9.37
CA GLY A 133 48.69 45.50 -9.13
C GLY A 133 47.76 44.29 -9.01
N LEU A 134 48.25 43.06 -9.19
CA LEU A 134 47.50 41.83 -8.99
C LEU A 134 47.91 41.15 -7.67
N VAL A 135 46.99 40.41 -7.07
CA VAL A 135 47.22 39.64 -5.84
C VAL A 135 47.14 38.15 -6.14
N ASP A 136 48.09 37.39 -5.59
CA ASP A 136 48.11 35.93 -5.69
C ASP A 136 47.03 35.34 -4.78
N CYS A 137 46.05 34.68 -5.39
CA CYS A 137 44.96 34.01 -4.70
C CYS A 137 45.10 32.49 -4.68
N GLY A 138 46.27 31.95 -5.04
CA GLY A 138 46.56 30.52 -5.12
C GLY A 138 45.99 29.84 -6.37
N SER A 139 44.84 30.30 -6.89
CA SER A 139 44.26 29.87 -8.18
C SER A 139 44.71 30.72 -9.38
N GLY A 140 45.44 31.81 -9.13
CA GLY A 140 45.87 32.79 -10.12
C GLY A 140 46.05 34.17 -9.49
N CYS A 141 46.36 35.14 -10.34
CA CYS A 141 46.62 36.53 -9.97
C CYS A 141 45.46 37.43 -10.41
N PHE A 142 44.78 38.04 -9.46
CA PHE A 142 43.55 38.81 -9.72
C PHE A 142 43.66 40.25 -9.23
N ASP A 143 43.01 41.17 -9.93
CA ASP A 143 42.85 42.55 -9.48
C ASP A 143 41.68 42.61 -8.51
N LEU A 144 42.00 42.59 -7.21
CA LEU A 144 40.97 42.61 -6.16
C LEU A 144 40.13 43.89 -6.17
N SER A 145 40.52 44.94 -6.92
CA SER A 145 39.74 46.18 -6.99
C SER A 145 38.56 46.11 -7.96
N SER A 146 38.58 45.17 -8.90
CA SER A 146 37.63 45.09 -10.02
C SER A 146 37.14 43.67 -10.34
N ASP A 147 37.81 42.63 -9.83
CA ASP A 147 37.43 41.24 -10.04
C ASP A 147 36.19 40.86 -9.19
N PRO A 148 35.05 40.50 -9.81
CA PRO A 148 33.82 40.17 -9.08
C PRO A 148 33.88 38.82 -8.34
N THR A 149 34.87 37.97 -8.61
CA THR A 149 35.06 36.70 -7.91
C THR A 149 36.09 36.78 -6.77
N ASN A 150 36.91 37.84 -6.75
CA ASN A 150 37.98 38.09 -5.78
C ASN A 150 37.94 39.54 -5.24
N CYS A 151 36.75 40.09 -5.00
CA CYS A 151 36.59 41.51 -4.73
C CYS A 151 37.10 41.89 -3.32
N GLY A 152 38.14 42.70 -3.22
CA GLY A 152 38.77 43.16 -1.97
C GLY A 152 39.68 42.13 -1.29
N LEU A 153 39.40 40.84 -1.45
CA LEU A 153 40.22 39.71 -0.98
C LEU A 153 39.97 38.45 -1.81
N CYS A 154 40.95 37.55 -1.82
CA CYS A 154 40.90 36.31 -2.59
C CYS A 154 39.70 35.43 -2.18
N GLY A 155 38.93 34.97 -3.16
CA GLY A 155 37.72 34.16 -2.96
C GLY A 155 36.49 34.93 -2.47
N ASN A 156 36.55 36.27 -2.33
CA ASN A 156 35.36 37.06 -2.02
C ASN A 156 34.56 37.38 -3.29
N THR A 157 33.63 36.48 -3.61
CA THR A 157 32.77 36.59 -4.78
C THR A 157 31.56 37.48 -4.49
N CYS A 158 31.34 38.50 -5.33
CA CYS A 158 30.15 39.33 -5.33
C CYS A 158 28.94 38.54 -5.84
N ALA A 159 27.74 39.03 -5.52
CA ALA A 159 26.52 38.45 -6.08
C ALA A 159 26.61 38.39 -7.62
N VAL A 160 26.14 37.31 -8.23
CA VAL A 160 26.08 37.14 -9.68
C VAL A 160 25.25 38.28 -10.26
N GLY A 161 25.86 39.12 -11.10
CA GLY A 161 25.25 40.35 -11.64
C GLY A 161 25.64 41.65 -10.90
N ALA A 162 26.23 41.55 -9.71
CA ALA A 162 26.83 42.68 -9.01
C ALA A 162 28.25 42.98 -9.51
N GLN A 163 28.66 44.25 -9.41
CA GLN A 163 29.99 44.70 -9.85
C GLN A 163 30.95 44.81 -8.66
N CYS A 164 32.23 44.52 -8.87
CA CYS A 164 33.28 44.89 -7.93
C CYS A 164 33.81 46.28 -8.27
N THR A 165 33.74 47.22 -7.34
CA THR A 165 34.29 48.57 -7.52
C THR A 165 35.17 48.94 -6.34
N SER A 166 36.45 49.20 -6.61
CA SER A 166 37.43 49.57 -5.58
C SER A 166 37.54 48.54 -4.45
N GLY A 167 37.38 47.26 -4.78
CA GLY A 167 37.48 46.15 -3.83
C GLY A 167 36.29 45.99 -2.91
N GLN A 168 35.15 46.59 -3.26
CA GLN A 168 33.88 46.36 -2.59
C GLN A 168 32.84 45.89 -3.61
N CYS A 169 32.09 44.85 -3.24
CA CYS A 169 30.93 44.42 -4.01
C CYS A 169 29.87 45.50 -3.95
N ALA A 170 29.49 46.04 -5.10
CA ALA A 170 28.36 46.93 -5.21
C ALA A 170 27.07 46.18 -4.90
N GLU A 171 26.06 46.91 -4.40
CA GLU A 171 24.70 46.39 -4.31
C GLU A 171 24.14 46.07 -5.71
N CYS A 172 23.17 45.17 -5.78
CA CYS A 172 22.47 44.85 -7.01
C CYS A 172 21.83 46.12 -7.60
N ALA A 173 22.07 46.36 -8.90
CA ALA A 173 21.62 47.54 -9.60
C ALA A 173 20.55 47.20 -10.65
N ALA A 174 19.77 48.21 -11.07
CA ALA A 174 18.79 48.04 -12.14
C ALA A 174 19.45 47.48 -13.42
N PRO A 175 18.78 46.57 -14.16
CA PRO A 175 17.37 46.18 -14.02
C PRO A 175 17.07 45.07 -13.00
N THR A 176 18.08 44.53 -12.31
CA THR A 176 17.94 43.42 -11.34
C THR A 176 18.40 43.86 -9.95
N PRO A 177 17.61 44.71 -9.25
CA PRO A 177 18.04 45.34 -8.00
C PRO A 177 17.97 44.43 -6.77
N ASP A 178 17.36 43.24 -6.88
CA ASP A 178 17.07 42.38 -5.73
C ASP A 178 18.14 41.30 -5.59
N ASN A 179 18.78 41.18 -4.42
CA ASN A 179 19.78 40.15 -4.17
C ASN A 179 19.12 38.89 -3.55
N CYS A 180 19.07 37.80 -4.30
CA CYS A 180 18.58 36.50 -3.86
C CYS A 180 19.73 35.51 -3.71
N ASP A 181 20.18 35.29 -2.47
CA ASP A 181 21.26 34.38 -2.10
C ASP A 181 22.54 34.54 -2.96
N GLY A 182 22.91 35.80 -3.24
CA GLY A 182 24.08 36.11 -4.05
C GLY A 182 23.83 36.08 -5.54
N VAL A 183 22.58 36.23 -6.00
CA VAL A 183 22.23 36.43 -7.41
C VAL A 183 21.31 37.64 -7.53
N CYS A 184 21.70 38.61 -8.36
CA CYS A 184 20.86 39.77 -8.64
C CYS A 184 19.72 39.39 -9.58
N THR A 185 18.48 39.65 -9.15
CA THR A 185 17.25 39.39 -9.90
C THR A 185 16.30 40.59 -9.86
N HIS A 186 15.17 40.49 -10.56
CA HIS A 186 14.08 41.45 -10.54
C HIS A 186 12.80 40.74 -10.09
N LEU A 187 12.52 40.79 -8.79
CA LEU A 187 11.40 40.08 -8.17
C LEU A 187 10.04 40.32 -8.87
N PRO A 188 9.74 41.50 -9.43
CA PRO A 188 8.45 41.72 -10.09
C PRO A 188 8.24 40.98 -11.40
N SER A 189 9.30 40.43 -12.02
CA SER A 189 9.21 39.80 -13.33
C SER A 189 10.04 38.52 -13.50
N ASP A 190 10.85 38.14 -12.52
CA ASP A 190 11.60 36.88 -12.57
C ASP A 190 10.71 35.70 -12.17
N PRO A 191 10.41 34.76 -13.09
CA PRO A 191 9.61 33.58 -12.78
C PRO A 191 10.24 32.63 -11.76
N GLN A 192 11.54 32.71 -11.47
CA GLN A 192 12.19 31.89 -10.45
C GLN A 192 12.22 32.54 -9.06
N ASN A 193 11.94 33.85 -8.98
CA ASN A 193 12.01 34.65 -7.76
C ASN A 193 10.83 35.64 -7.71
N CYS A 194 9.62 35.19 -8.01
CA CYS A 194 8.50 36.09 -8.24
C CYS A 194 7.98 36.67 -6.91
N GLY A 195 8.18 37.96 -6.69
CA GLY A 195 7.77 38.67 -5.45
C GLY A 195 8.64 38.39 -4.22
N ALA A 196 9.35 37.26 -4.18
CA ALA A 196 10.33 36.91 -3.14
C ALA A 196 11.39 35.93 -3.67
N CYS A 197 12.56 35.92 -3.04
CA CYS A 197 13.64 35.00 -3.39
C CYS A 197 13.21 33.54 -3.21
N GLY A 198 13.51 32.71 -4.21
CA GLY A 198 13.12 31.30 -4.24
C GLY A 198 11.64 31.03 -4.53
N ASN A 199 10.81 32.07 -4.70
CA ASN A 199 9.40 31.90 -5.05
C ASN A 199 9.25 31.65 -6.56
N ALA A 200 9.56 30.43 -6.99
CA ALA A 200 9.41 30.04 -8.38
C ALA A 200 7.94 29.85 -8.75
N CYS A 201 7.53 30.43 -9.88
CA CYS A 201 6.17 30.27 -10.38
C CYS A 201 5.91 28.85 -10.90
N PRO A 202 4.65 28.38 -10.82
CA PRO A 202 4.22 27.13 -11.44
C PRO A 202 4.64 27.06 -12.92
N THR A 203 4.91 25.85 -13.40
CA THR A 203 5.21 25.63 -14.82
C THR A 203 4.06 26.15 -15.68
N GLY A 204 4.38 27.03 -16.63
CA GLY A 204 3.41 27.70 -17.50
C GLY A 204 2.87 29.04 -16.98
N ALA A 205 3.14 29.41 -15.73
CA ALA A 205 2.81 30.72 -15.18
C ALA A 205 3.87 31.78 -15.55
N ALA A 206 3.44 33.03 -15.65
CA ALA A 206 4.32 34.19 -15.78
C ALA A 206 4.40 34.95 -14.45
N CYS A 207 5.54 35.60 -14.18
CA CYS A 207 5.64 36.54 -13.07
C CYS A 207 5.22 37.93 -13.54
N VAL A 208 4.10 38.43 -13.02
CA VAL A 208 3.54 39.74 -13.36
C VAL A 208 3.41 40.56 -12.08
N ALA A 209 4.21 41.63 -11.98
CA ALA A 209 4.23 42.52 -10.80
C ALA A 209 4.47 41.79 -9.47
N GLY A 210 5.26 40.71 -9.49
CA GLY A 210 5.61 39.92 -8.30
C GLY A 210 4.56 38.88 -7.90
N LEU A 211 3.56 38.63 -8.76
CA LEU A 211 2.58 37.55 -8.59
C LEU A 211 2.70 36.55 -9.75
N CYS A 212 2.62 35.27 -9.42
CA CYS A 212 2.55 34.21 -10.42
C CYS A 212 1.14 34.12 -11.01
N GLU A 213 1.01 34.41 -12.29
CA GLU A 213 -0.27 34.39 -13.01
C GLU A 213 -0.27 33.28 -14.06
N CYS A 214 -1.28 32.41 -13.98
CA CYS A 214 -1.52 31.40 -15.00
C CYS A 214 -2.17 32.01 -16.25
N PRO A 215 -1.90 31.47 -17.46
CA PRO A 215 -2.56 31.88 -18.69
C PRO A 215 -4.09 31.76 -18.61
N ALA A 216 -4.79 32.56 -19.41
CA ALA A 216 -6.25 32.50 -19.49
C ALA A 216 -6.75 31.07 -19.78
N ASN A 217 -7.83 30.67 -19.09
CA ASN A 217 -8.43 29.33 -19.13
C ASN A 217 -7.59 28.20 -18.52
N THR A 218 -6.56 28.52 -17.73
CA THR A 218 -5.83 27.54 -16.92
C THR A 218 -5.93 27.91 -15.43
N VAL A 219 -5.80 26.90 -14.57
CA VAL A 219 -5.89 27.03 -13.11
C VAL A 219 -4.55 26.66 -12.49
N SER A 220 -4.13 27.39 -11.46
CA SER A 220 -2.92 27.08 -10.68
C SER A 220 -3.15 25.83 -9.83
N CYS A 221 -2.45 24.75 -10.15
CA CYS A 221 -2.44 23.52 -9.36
C CYS A 221 -1.21 23.53 -8.45
N GLU A 222 -1.30 24.26 -7.35
CA GLU A 222 -0.17 24.56 -6.43
C GLU A 222 0.55 23.29 -5.94
N ALA A 223 -0.19 22.24 -5.58
CA ALA A 223 0.38 20.97 -5.12
C ALA A 223 1.25 20.25 -6.18
N GLN A 224 0.99 20.53 -7.47
CA GLN A 224 1.74 19.98 -8.60
C GLN A 224 2.71 20.99 -9.22
N GLY A 225 2.64 22.27 -8.84
CA GLY A 225 3.48 23.33 -9.38
C GLY A 225 3.26 23.56 -10.88
N VAL A 226 2.03 23.41 -11.39
CA VAL A 226 1.70 23.61 -12.82
C VAL A 226 0.43 24.46 -13.00
N CYS A 227 0.34 25.19 -14.11
CA CYS A 227 -0.93 25.71 -14.61
C CYS A 227 -1.61 24.64 -15.48
N ALA A 228 -2.79 24.17 -15.10
CA ALA A 228 -3.50 23.11 -15.80
C ALA A 228 -4.77 23.61 -16.50
N ASP A 229 -5.02 23.11 -17.70
CA ASP A 229 -6.31 23.26 -18.39
C ASP A 229 -7.27 22.19 -17.90
N LEU A 230 -8.18 22.56 -16.99
CA LEU A 230 -9.12 21.60 -16.41
C LEU A 230 -10.12 21.03 -17.42
N ALA A 231 -10.22 21.57 -18.64
CA ALA A 231 -11.15 21.08 -19.65
C ALA A 231 -10.57 19.98 -20.56
N GLY A 232 -9.24 19.95 -20.72
CA GLY A 232 -8.54 19.07 -21.67
C GLY A 232 -7.34 18.33 -21.10
N ASP A 233 -6.80 18.73 -19.95
CA ASP A 233 -5.69 18.05 -19.30
C ASP A 233 -6.18 16.77 -18.61
N SER A 234 -5.77 15.62 -19.15
CA SER A 234 -6.11 14.31 -18.60
C SER A 234 -5.52 14.05 -17.22
N GLN A 235 -4.56 14.83 -16.74
CA GLN A 235 -4.02 14.71 -15.38
C GLN A 235 -4.71 15.65 -14.37
N ASN A 236 -5.53 16.58 -14.85
CA ASN A 236 -6.17 17.64 -14.07
C ASN A 236 -7.63 17.87 -14.50
N CYS A 237 -8.35 16.81 -14.86
CA CYS A 237 -9.63 16.93 -15.53
C CYS A 237 -10.74 17.36 -14.58
N GLY A 238 -11.34 18.53 -14.80
CA GLY A 238 -12.36 19.12 -13.93
C GLY A 238 -11.85 19.63 -12.58
N GLY A 239 -10.59 19.35 -12.23
CA GLY A 239 -9.94 19.76 -10.99
C GLY A 239 -8.48 19.34 -10.92
N CYS A 240 -7.68 20.09 -10.16
CA CYS A 240 -6.25 19.80 -9.98
C CYS A 240 -6.04 18.41 -9.35
N GLY A 241 -5.12 17.63 -9.92
CA GLY A 241 -4.81 16.28 -9.48
C GLY A 241 -5.89 15.23 -9.82
N ASN A 242 -6.98 15.60 -10.49
CA ASN A 242 -7.99 14.65 -10.94
C ASN A 242 -7.54 14.00 -12.26
N ALA A 243 -6.64 13.03 -12.14
CA ALA A 243 -6.18 12.26 -13.29
C ALA A 243 -7.26 11.31 -13.79
N CYS A 244 -7.49 11.32 -15.09
CA CYS A 244 -8.38 10.39 -15.74
C CYS A 244 -7.85 8.96 -15.69
N PRO A 245 -8.74 7.97 -15.82
CA PRO A 245 -8.36 6.56 -15.94
C PRO A 245 -7.23 6.36 -16.95
N VAL A 246 -6.39 5.34 -16.77
CA VAL A 246 -5.42 4.90 -17.78
C VAL A 246 -6.17 4.64 -19.10
N ASN A 247 -5.63 5.15 -20.21
CA ASN A 247 -6.28 5.21 -21.54
C ASN A 247 -7.51 6.13 -21.65
N GLY A 248 -7.91 6.79 -20.58
CA GLY A 248 -8.97 7.79 -20.54
C GLY A 248 -8.52 9.16 -21.04
N MET A 249 -9.50 9.99 -21.39
CA MET A 249 -9.30 11.35 -21.89
C MET A 249 -10.17 12.35 -21.13
N CYS A 250 -9.72 13.61 -21.06
CA CYS A 250 -10.53 14.68 -20.51
C CYS A 250 -11.37 15.33 -21.61
N VAL A 251 -12.69 15.32 -21.45
CA VAL A 251 -13.63 15.95 -22.39
C VAL A 251 -14.47 16.95 -21.62
N SER A 252 -14.21 18.24 -21.84
CA SER A 252 -14.93 19.33 -21.18
C SER A 252 -14.94 19.24 -19.66
N GLY A 253 -13.81 18.82 -19.08
CA GLY A 253 -13.63 18.70 -17.63
C GLY A 253 -14.25 17.45 -17.01
N VAL A 254 -14.63 16.47 -17.81
CA VAL A 254 -15.09 15.16 -17.34
C VAL A 254 -14.22 14.08 -17.96
N CYS A 255 -13.74 13.16 -17.13
CA CYS A 255 -13.00 12.00 -17.60
C CYS A 255 -13.94 11.04 -18.34
N ALA A 256 -13.56 10.68 -19.55
CA ALA A 256 -14.31 9.77 -20.41
C ALA A 256 -13.37 8.72 -21.00
N CYS A 257 -13.93 7.54 -21.26
CA CYS A 257 -13.23 6.49 -21.98
C CYS A 257 -13.41 6.63 -23.50
N PRO A 258 -12.39 6.31 -24.31
CA PRO A 258 -12.48 6.40 -25.76
C PRO A 258 -13.38 5.28 -26.32
N ALA A 259 -13.92 5.48 -27.52
CA ALA A 259 -14.91 4.56 -28.10
C ALA A 259 -14.39 3.12 -28.34
N ASN A 260 -13.08 2.93 -28.46
CA ASN A 260 -12.45 1.62 -28.62
C ASN A 260 -12.09 0.93 -27.30
N LEU A 261 -12.29 1.60 -26.16
CA LEU A 261 -12.12 1.08 -24.80
C LEU A 261 -13.22 1.67 -23.92
N PRO A 262 -14.51 1.41 -24.22
CA PRO A 262 -15.62 2.21 -23.67
C PRO A 262 -15.87 2.00 -22.17
N ASP A 263 -15.31 0.96 -21.57
CA ASP A 263 -15.68 0.49 -20.25
C ASP A 263 -14.68 0.95 -19.17
N ALA A 264 -15.16 1.58 -18.09
CA ALA A 264 -14.32 2.07 -17.00
C ALA A 264 -14.17 1.03 -15.88
N CYS A 265 -12.94 0.62 -15.59
CA CYS A 265 -12.61 -0.36 -14.55
C CYS A 265 -11.47 0.09 -13.65
N GLY A 266 -11.80 0.40 -12.39
CA GLY A 266 -10.79 0.66 -11.34
C GLY A 266 -9.75 1.72 -11.71
N GLY A 267 -10.12 2.71 -12.54
CA GLY A 267 -9.20 3.71 -13.05
C GLY A 267 -8.47 3.33 -14.35
N THR A 268 -8.94 2.37 -15.14
CA THR A 268 -8.49 2.09 -16.51
C THR A 268 -9.68 1.96 -17.46
N CYS A 269 -9.54 2.44 -18.70
CA CYS A 269 -10.50 2.19 -19.77
C CYS A 269 -10.13 0.90 -20.51
N VAL A 270 -11.09 -0.01 -20.62
CA VAL A 270 -10.96 -1.36 -21.20
C VAL A 270 -12.11 -1.63 -22.19
N ASP A 271 -12.04 -2.75 -22.90
CA ASP A 271 -13.12 -3.22 -23.78
C ASP A 271 -13.61 -4.58 -23.29
N PHE A 272 -14.80 -4.62 -22.70
CA PHE A 272 -15.41 -5.86 -22.21
C PHE A 272 -15.66 -6.89 -23.30
N GLN A 273 -15.62 -6.53 -24.58
CA GLN A 273 -15.88 -7.44 -25.68
C GLN A 273 -14.66 -8.24 -26.13
N ALA A 274 -13.45 -7.78 -25.78
CA ALA A 274 -12.20 -8.30 -26.32
C ALA A 274 -11.04 -8.36 -25.33
N ASP A 275 -11.13 -7.70 -24.17
CA ASP A 275 -10.09 -7.73 -23.15
C ASP A 275 -10.19 -9.01 -22.30
N ASP A 276 -9.22 -9.91 -22.47
CA ASP A 276 -9.12 -11.17 -21.75
C ASP A 276 -9.06 -10.99 -20.22
N LEU A 277 -8.56 -9.85 -19.72
CA LEU A 277 -8.48 -9.58 -18.28
C LEU A 277 -9.76 -8.97 -17.69
N ASN A 278 -10.66 -8.47 -18.54
CA ASN A 278 -11.86 -7.73 -18.15
C ASN A 278 -13.09 -8.19 -18.96
N CYS A 279 -13.18 -9.48 -19.30
CA CYS A 279 -14.16 -9.96 -20.26
C CYS A 279 -15.58 -9.89 -19.69
N GLY A 280 -16.44 -9.05 -20.26
CA GLY A 280 -17.82 -8.84 -19.81
C GLY A 280 -17.99 -8.04 -18.50
N ALA A 281 -16.95 -7.93 -17.66
CA ALA A 281 -16.94 -7.14 -16.43
C ALA A 281 -15.51 -6.86 -15.93
N CYS A 282 -15.36 -5.83 -15.08
CA CYS A 282 -14.06 -5.48 -14.49
C CYS A 282 -13.44 -6.64 -13.72
N GLY A 283 -12.18 -6.94 -14.02
CA GLY A 283 -11.41 -8.00 -13.35
C GLY A 283 -11.88 -9.42 -13.66
N ASN A 284 -12.83 -9.60 -14.60
CA ASN A 284 -13.24 -10.92 -15.05
C ASN A 284 -12.21 -11.49 -16.04
N ASN A 285 -11.13 -12.02 -15.48
CA ASN A 285 -10.05 -12.61 -16.24
C ASN A 285 -10.48 -13.96 -16.83
N CYS A 286 -10.25 -14.16 -18.12
CA CYS A 286 -10.49 -15.43 -18.77
C CYS A 286 -9.55 -16.51 -18.22
N PHE A 287 -10.13 -17.70 -18.01
CA PHE A 287 -9.39 -18.88 -17.55
C PHE A 287 -8.40 -19.37 -18.60
N ILE A 288 -7.45 -20.22 -18.18
CA ILE A 288 -6.33 -20.67 -19.01
C ILE A 288 -6.83 -21.24 -20.34
N GLY A 289 -6.31 -20.69 -21.44
CA GLY A 289 -6.64 -21.11 -22.81
C GLY A 289 -7.93 -20.55 -23.39
N ALA A 290 -8.65 -19.68 -22.66
CA ALA A 290 -9.81 -18.96 -23.19
C ALA A 290 -9.44 -17.55 -23.67
N THR A 291 -10.22 -17.06 -24.63
CA THR A 291 -10.17 -15.68 -25.14
C THR A 291 -11.53 -15.01 -25.00
N CYS A 292 -11.53 -13.70 -24.82
CA CYS A 292 -12.73 -12.90 -24.73
C CYS A 292 -13.33 -12.66 -26.12
N VAL A 293 -14.53 -13.19 -26.35
CA VAL A 293 -15.27 -12.96 -27.60
C VAL A 293 -16.70 -12.57 -27.25
N GLY A 294 -17.06 -11.32 -27.51
CA GLY A 294 -18.42 -10.84 -27.28
C GLY A 294 -18.80 -10.74 -25.80
N GLY A 295 -17.82 -10.49 -24.92
CA GLY A 295 -18.03 -10.41 -23.48
C GLY A 295 -18.16 -11.74 -22.75
N ALA A 296 -17.80 -12.84 -23.41
CA ALA A 296 -17.73 -14.16 -22.80
C ALA A 296 -16.35 -14.78 -23.03
N CYS A 297 -15.79 -15.40 -22.00
CA CYS A 297 -14.59 -16.22 -22.12
C CYS A 297 -14.93 -17.51 -22.85
N THR A 298 -14.37 -17.67 -24.04
CA THR A 298 -14.63 -18.81 -24.92
C THR A 298 -13.35 -19.55 -25.24
N CYS A 299 -13.44 -20.87 -25.36
CA CYS A 299 -12.33 -21.70 -25.79
C CYS A 299 -12.21 -21.74 -27.31
N ASP A 300 -11.01 -22.01 -27.82
CA ASP A 300 -10.78 -22.25 -29.24
C ASP A 300 -11.66 -23.39 -29.80
N PRO A 301 -12.02 -23.34 -31.09
CA PRO A 301 -12.80 -24.41 -31.71
C PRO A 301 -12.19 -25.80 -31.52
N GLY A 302 -12.98 -26.72 -30.96
CA GLY A 302 -12.55 -28.09 -30.66
C GLY A 302 -12.13 -28.32 -29.21
N MET A 303 -12.05 -27.26 -28.40
CA MET A 303 -11.79 -27.32 -26.97
C MET A 303 -13.10 -27.26 -26.17
N VAL A 304 -13.10 -27.81 -24.96
CA VAL A 304 -14.24 -27.77 -24.02
C VAL A 304 -13.85 -26.97 -22.79
N THR A 305 -14.79 -26.18 -22.26
CA THR A 305 -14.61 -25.45 -21.01
C THR A 305 -14.69 -26.39 -19.82
N CYS A 306 -13.58 -26.53 -19.10
CA CYS A 306 -13.45 -27.31 -17.86
C CYS A 306 -13.13 -26.38 -16.67
N PRO A 307 -13.31 -26.84 -15.41
CA PRO A 307 -12.96 -26.04 -14.23
C PRO A 307 -11.49 -25.59 -14.18
N SER A 308 -10.58 -26.35 -14.80
CA SER A 308 -9.15 -26.04 -14.93
C SER A 308 -8.81 -25.14 -16.11
N GLY A 309 -9.77 -24.84 -16.98
CA GLY A 309 -9.58 -24.06 -18.20
C GLY A 309 -10.07 -24.78 -19.45
N CYS A 310 -9.59 -24.37 -20.62
CA CYS A 310 -9.93 -25.00 -21.89
C CYS A 310 -9.12 -26.28 -22.11
N ALA A 311 -9.80 -27.40 -22.38
CA ALA A 311 -9.18 -28.70 -22.58
C ALA A 311 -9.62 -29.37 -23.88
N ASP A 312 -8.68 -30.03 -24.58
CA ASP A 312 -8.99 -30.96 -25.68
C ASP A 312 -9.28 -32.33 -25.07
N LEU A 313 -10.57 -32.64 -24.85
CA LEU A 313 -10.97 -33.91 -24.23
C LEU A 313 -10.52 -35.14 -25.02
N SER A 314 -10.02 -35.00 -26.26
CA SER A 314 -9.55 -36.13 -27.06
C SER A 314 -8.10 -36.54 -26.78
N LYS A 315 -7.31 -35.66 -26.16
CA LYS A 315 -5.85 -35.82 -25.98
C LYS A 315 -5.31 -35.30 -24.65
N ASP A 316 -6.05 -34.44 -23.96
CA ASP A 316 -5.68 -33.96 -22.64
C ASP A 316 -5.75 -35.11 -21.63
N VAL A 317 -4.61 -35.38 -20.99
CA VAL A 317 -4.48 -36.44 -20.01
C VAL A 317 -5.18 -36.13 -18.70
N GLU A 318 -5.42 -34.85 -18.37
CA GLU A 318 -6.14 -34.43 -17.14
C GLU A 318 -7.66 -34.31 -17.37
N ASN A 319 -8.11 -34.31 -18.63
CA ASN A 319 -9.51 -34.10 -19.00
C ASN A 319 -9.97 -35.11 -20.05
N CYS A 320 -9.51 -36.36 -19.97
CA CYS A 320 -9.68 -37.31 -21.06
C CYS A 320 -11.14 -37.78 -21.20
N GLY A 321 -11.83 -37.40 -22.27
CA GLY A 321 -13.24 -37.73 -22.54
C GLY A 321 -14.27 -36.90 -21.77
N SER A 322 -13.91 -36.39 -20.59
CA SER A 322 -14.71 -35.44 -19.80
C SER A 322 -13.81 -34.60 -18.89
N CYS A 323 -14.26 -33.40 -18.52
CA CYS A 323 -13.54 -32.53 -17.60
C CYS A 323 -13.23 -33.22 -16.25
N GLY A 324 -11.98 -33.11 -15.79
CA GLY A 324 -11.50 -33.73 -14.56
C GLY A 324 -11.38 -35.25 -14.60
N ASN A 325 -11.45 -35.87 -15.79
CA ASN A 325 -11.13 -37.29 -15.94
C ASN A 325 -9.63 -37.46 -16.20
N ASP A 326 -8.87 -37.40 -15.12
CA ASP A 326 -7.42 -37.60 -15.13
C ASP A 326 -7.07 -39.06 -15.46
N CYS A 327 -6.28 -39.27 -16.50
CA CYS A 327 -5.62 -40.54 -16.76
C CYS A 327 -4.51 -40.76 -15.73
N LEU A 328 -4.23 -42.03 -15.39
CA LEU A 328 -3.13 -42.34 -14.49
C LEU A 328 -1.80 -41.88 -15.09
N ALA A 329 -0.87 -41.42 -14.25
CA ALA A 329 0.48 -41.10 -14.68
C ALA A 329 1.10 -42.30 -15.43
N GLY A 330 1.54 -42.07 -16.68
CA GLY A 330 2.03 -43.12 -17.59
C GLY A 330 1.00 -43.59 -18.63
N GLN A 331 -0.28 -43.25 -18.50
CA GLN A 331 -1.29 -43.43 -19.55
C GLN A 331 -1.30 -42.25 -20.52
N MET A 332 -1.85 -42.48 -21.72
CA MET A 332 -2.13 -41.45 -22.71
C MET A 332 -3.63 -41.32 -22.92
N CYS A 333 -4.11 -40.09 -23.18
CA CYS A 333 -5.47 -39.91 -23.65
C CYS A 333 -5.52 -40.09 -25.18
N ILE A 334 -6.30 -41.08 -25.64
CA ILE A 334 -6.45 -41.39 -27.07
C ILE A 334 -7.93 -41.36 -27.42
N SER A 335 -8.33 -40.33 -28.17
CA SER A 335 -9.72 -40.14 -28.59
C SER A 335 -10.71 -40.09 -27.42
N GLY A 336 -10.29 -39.49 -26.30
CA GLY A 336 -11.11 -39.32 -25.11
C GLY A 336 -11.22 -40.56 -24.23
N VAL A 337 -10.31 -41.51 -24.40
CA VAL A 337 -10.20 -42.69 -23.52
C VAL A 337 -8.76 -42.82 -23.05
N CYS A 338 -8.58 -42.98 -21.73
CA CYS A 338 -7.28 -43.28 -21.15
C CYS A 338 -6.80 -44.66 -21.63
N SER A 339 -5.58 -44.71 -22.16
CA SER A 339 -4.96 -45.96 -22.59
C SER A 339 -4.75 -46.91 -21.42
N ALA A 340 -4.55 -48.20 -21.70
CA ALA A 340 -4.00 -49.12 -20.70
C ALA A 340 -2.58 -48.67 -20.27
N CYS A 341 -2.13 -49.14 -19.12
CA CYS A 341 -0.73 -48.96 -18.71
C CYS A 341 0.22 -49.63 -19.72
N PRO A 342 1.45 -49.10 -19.88
CA PRO A 342 2.50 -49.73 -20.66
C PRO A 342 2.71 -51.22 -20.30
N ALA A 343 3.20 -52.00 -21.27
CA ALA A 343 3.43 -53.42 -21.06
C ALA A 343 4.47 -53.67 -19.95
N GLY A 344 4.08 -54.43 -18.93
CA GLY A 344 4.92 -54.70 -17.75
C GLY A 344 4.58 -53.85 -16.53
N GLU A 345 3.65 -52.90 -16.65
CA GLU A 345 3.20 -52.05 -15.55
C GLU A 345 1.78 -52.38 -15.11
N VAL A 346 1.45 -52.03 -13.87
CA VAL A 346 0.15 -52.22 -13.23
C VAL A 346 -0.46 -50.87 -12.88
N ALA A 347 -1.78 -50.74 -13.01
CA ALA A 347 -2.52 -49.54 -12.63
C ALA A 347 -2.68 -49.47 -11.10
N CYS A 348 -1.98 -48.51 -10.47
CA CYS A 348 -2.07 -48.18 -9.06
C CYS A 348 -3.04 -47.02 -8.86
N LEU A 349 -4.33 -47.39 -8.70
CA LEU A 349 -5.45 -46.45 -8.72
C LEU A 349 -5.45 -45.47 -7.53
N ALA A 350 -4.99 -45.88 -6.34
CA ALA A 350 -4.97 -45.01 -5.18
C ALA A 350 -3.86 -43.96 -5.27
N GLU A 351 -2.79 -44.28 -6.01
CA GLU A 351 -1.58 -43.50 -6.21
C GLU A 351 -1.64 -42.70 -7.52
N GLY A 352 -2.66 -42.95 -8.35
CA GLY A 352 -2.89 -42.23 -9.60
C GLY A 352 -1.85 -42.52 -10.69
N ALA A 353 -1.20 -43.69 -10.70
CA ALA A 353 -0.07 -43.98 -11.59
C ALA A 353 -0.03 -45.42 -12.11
N CYS A 354 0.61 -45.60 -13.27
CA CYS A 354 1.10 -46.90 -13.74
C CYS A 354 2.49 -47.15 -13.12
N ALA A 355 2.70 -48.37 -12.60
CA ALA A 355 3.94 -48.73 -11.92
C ALA A 355 4.46 -50.12 -12.33
N ASP A 356 5.77 -50.23 -12.57
CA ASP A 356 6.46 -51.52 -12.66
C ASP A 356 6.73 -52.02 -11.24
N LEU A 357 5.84 -52.89 -10.73
CA LEU A 357 5.94 -53.42 -9.37
C LEU A 357 7.23 -54.20 -9.09
N SER A 358 8.04 -54.53 -10.12
CA SER A 358 9.31 -55.22 -9.92
C SER A 358 10.48 -54.28 -9.59
N LYS A 359 10.33 -52.97 -9.85
CA LYS A 359 11.41 -51.97 -9.79
C LYS A 359 11.00 -50.62 -9.24
N ASP A 360 9.71 -50.28 -9.21
CA ASP A 360 9.23 -49.00 -8.69
C ASP A 360 9.34 -48.96 -7.16
N PRO A 361 10.19 -48.09 -6.59
CA PRO A 361 10.36 -47.98 -5.15
C PRO A 361 9.12 -47.45 -4.41
N MET A 362 8.15 -46.84 -5.09
CA MET A 362 6.90 -46.34 -4.48
C MET A 362 5.77 -47.38 -4.53
N ASN A 363 5.90 -48.42 -5.34
CA ASN A 363 4.86 -49.43 -5.60
C ASN A 363 5.47 -50.85 -5.67
N CYS A 364 6.41 -51.17 -4.77
CA CYS A 364 7.22 -52.37 -4.90
C CYS A 364 6.45 -53.65 -4.52
N GLY A 365 6.31 -54.58 -5.46
CA GLY A 365 5.57 -55.85 -5.28
C GLY A 365 4.05 -55.71 -5.30
N GLN A 366 3.54 -54.57 -4.82
CA GLN A 366 2.14 -54.17 -4.89
C GLN A 366 2.03 -52.64 -4.84
N CYS A 367 0.92 -52.10 -5.37
CA CYS A 367 0.64 -50.66 -5.33
C CYS A 367 0.66 -50.11 -3.89
N GLY A 368 1.25 -48.92 -3.73
CA GLY A 368 1.38 -48.23 -2.44
C GLY A 368 2.42 -48.82 -1.49
N ASN A 369 3.13 -49.89 -1.88
CA ASN A 369 4.21 -50.42 -1.05
C ASN A 369 5.52 -49.65 -1.30
N VAL A 370 5.74 -48.63 -0.49
CA VAL A 370 6.91 -47.75 -0.57
C VAL A 370 8.11 -48.37 0.14
N CYS A 371 9.26 -48.47 -0.55
CA CYS A 371 10.51 -49.00 0.00
C CYS A 371 11.30 -48.00 0.84
N GLY A 372 10.82 -46.77 0.99
CA GLY A 372 11.49 -45.72 1.76
C GLY A 372 12.77 -45.19 1.08
N PRO A 373 13.39 -44.13 1.66
CA PRO A 373 14.59 -43.51 1.11
C PRO A 373 15.82 -44.43 1.13
N ASP A 374 15.85 -45.40 2.05
CA ASP A 374 17.00 -46.30 2.25
C ASP A 374 16.76 -47.71 1.68
N GLY A 375 15.84 -47.83 0.72
CA GLY A 375 15.48 -49.11 0.10
C GLY A 375 15.35 -49.01 -1.41
N ALA A 376 15.64 -50.12 -2.09
CA ALA A 376 15.41 -50.28 -3.52
C ALA A 376 14.41 -51.41 -3.76
N CYS A 377 13.58 -51.26 -4.80
CA CYS A 377 12.72 -52.34 -5.25
C CYS A 377 13.50 -53.31 -6.14
N VAL A 378 13.65 -54.55 -5.70
CA VAL A 378 14.36 -55.60 -6.45
C VAL A 378 13.46 -56.82 -6.58
N SER A 379 13.00 -57.08 -7.80
CA SER A 379 12.08 -58.20 -8.11
C SER A 379 10.79 -58.18 -7.27
N GLY A 380 10.29 -56.98 -6.96
CA GLY A 380 9.05 -56.79 -6.18
C GLY A 380 9.20 -56.96 -4.68
N ALA A 381 10.43 -56.96 -4.15
CA ALA A 381 10.69 -56.88 -2.72
C ALA A 381 11.53 -55.64 -2.40
N CYS A 382 11.19 -54.94 -1.32
CA CYS A 382 12.03 -53.87 -0.79
C CYS A 382 13.28 -54.47 -0.17
N VAL A 383 14.44 -54.09 -0.70
CA VAL A 383 15.74 -54.49 -0.19
C VAL A 383 16.38 -53.27 0.43
N CYS A 384 16.58 -53.30 1.75
CA CYS A 384 17.16 -52.20 2.49
C CYS A 384 18.67 -52.12 2.31
N ASN A 385 19.19 -50.91 2.25
CA ASN A 385 20.61 -50.62 2.33
C ASN A 385 21.17 -51.10 3.68
N ALA A 386 22.47 -51.37 3.73
CA ALA A 386 23.12 -51.82 4.96
C ALA A 386 22.97 -50.76 6.07
N GLY A 387 22.38 -51.15 7.20
CA GLY A 387 22.12 -50.26 8.34
C GLY A 387 20.68 -49.77 8.45
N ALA A 388 19.87 -49.87 7.38
CA ALA A 388 18.46 -49.52 7.41
C ALA A 388 17.59 -50.71 7.89
N VAL A 389 16.46 -50.37 8.52
CA VAL A 389 15.45 -51.33 9.01
C VAL A 389 14.22 -51.23 8.12
N ASP A 390 13.70 -52.39 7.69
CA ASP A 390 12.40 -52.45 7.01
C ASP A 390 11.28 -52.27 8.04
N CYS A 391 10.64 -51.10 8.00
CA CYS A 391 9.52 -50.77 8.87
C CYS A 391 8.15 -51.21 8.32
N GLY A 392 8.14 -51.98 7.23
CA GLY A 392 6.94 -52.52 6.62
C GLY A 392 6.19 -51.54 5.71
N GLY A 393 5.03 -51.98 5.23
CA GLY A 393 4.26 -51.27 4.22
C GLY A 393 3.85 -49.86 4.66
N GLY A 394 4.23 -48.86 3.86
CA GLY A 394 3.92 -47.43 4.07
C GLY A 394 5.09 -46.60 4.62
N VAL A 395 6.10 -47.23 5.23
CA VAL A 395 7.34 -46.56 5.69
C VAL A 395 8.55 -47.08 4.93
N GLY A 396 8.62 -48.39 4.71
CA GLY A 396 9.72 -49.05 4.00
C GLY A 396 11.03 -49.05 4.79
N CYS A 397 12.14 -49.09 4.06
CA CYS A 397 13.49 -49.08 4.60
C CYS A 397 13.90 -47.67 5.03
N VAL A 398 14.20 -47.55 6.32
CA VAL A 398 14.66 -46.31 6.94
C VAL A 398 15.78 -46.59 7.92
N ASP A 399 16.80 -45.73 7.96
CA ASP A 399 17.77 -45.73 9.04
C ASP A 399 17.14 -45.13 10.31
N ILE A 400 16.75 -45.99 11.24
CA ILE A 400 16.13 -45.59 12.51
C ILE A 400 17.07 -44.79 13.43
N THR A 401 18.36 -44.68 13.12
CA THR A 401 19.30 -43.90 13.91
C THR A 401 19.33 -42.43 13.51
N SER A 402 18.83 -42.10 12.31
CA SER A 402 18.89 -40.76 11.72
C SER A 402 17.55 -40.29 11.12
N SER A 403 16.56 -41.17 10.98
CA SER A 403 15.24 -40.84 10.42
C SER A 403 14.33 -40.12 11.42
N GLU A 404 13.84 -38.94 11.03
CA GLU A 404 12.90 -38.13 11.82
C GLU A 404 11.49 -38.76 11.92
N VAL A 405 11.13 -39.69 11.04
CA VAL A 405 9.81 -40.36 11.03
C VAL A 405 9.82 -41.77 11.64
N SER A 406 10.99 -42.28 12.03
CA SER A 406 11.18 -43.60 12.64
C SER A 406 12.40 -43.63 13.54
N CYS A 407 12.52 -42.63 14.42
CA CYS A 407 13.68 -42.46 15.27
C CYS A 407 13.69 -43.46 16.43
N GLY A 408 14.68 -44.36 16.46
CA GLY A 408 14.84 -45.41 17.47
C GLY A 408 13.88 -46.59 17.32
N ALA A 409 12.72 -46.41 16.70
CA ALA A 409 11.76 -47.45 16.36
C ALA A 409 10.92 -47.06 15.13
N CYS A 410 10.43 -48.07 14.41
CA CYS A 410 9.54 -47.87 13.27
C CYS A 410 8.29 -47.08 13.66
N GLY A 411 8.01 -46.02 12.90
CA GLY A 411 6.87 -45.12 13.10
C GLY A 411 6.99 -44.20 14.33
N PHE A 412 8.14 -44.13 14.99
CA PHE A 412 8.38 -43.15 16.05
C PHE A 412 8.81 -41.81 15.44
N LEU A 413 7.86 -40.87 15.33
CA LEU A 413 8.12 -39.53 14.79
C LEU A 413 8.77 -38.64 15.85
N CYS A 414 9.79 -37.89 15.44
CA CYS A 414 10.33 -36.83 16.26
C CYS A 414 9.40 -35.61 16.31
N PRO A 415 9.45 -34.82 17.41
CA PRO A 415 8.82 -33.51 17.46
C PRO A 415 9.23 -32.66 16.23
N GLN A 416 8.32 -31.82 15.74
CA GLN A 416 8.61 -30.86 14.69
C GLN A 416 9.83 -30.00 15.08
N GLY A 417 10.83 -29.95 14.20
CA GLY A 417 12.10 -29.26 14.45
C GLY A 417 13.16 -30.08 15.19
N ALA A 418 12.82 -31.25 15.75
CA ALA A 418 13.80 -32.17 16.33
C ALA A 418 14.48 -33.01 15.26
N ALA A 419 15.80 -33.20 15.40
CA ALA A 419 16.56 -34.15 14.61
C ALA A 419 16.64 -35.51 15.33
N CYS A 420 16.62 -36.60 14.56
CA CYS A 420 16.96 -37.91 15.09
C CYS A 420 18.49 -38.08 15.13
N VAL A 421 19.07 -38.23 16.32
CA VAL A 421 20.51 -38.45 16.50
C VAL A 421 20.73 -39.73 17.29
N SER A 422 21.32 -40.74 16.65
CA SER A 422 21.57 -42.06 17.24
C SER A 422 20.31 -42.74 17.78
N GLY A 423 19.18 -42.56 17.10
CA GLY A 423 17.89 -43.15 17.47
C GLY A 423 17.17 -42.46 18.63
N GLN A 424 17.57 -41.22 18.96
CA GLN A 424 16.89 -40.38 19.93
C GLN A 424 16.53 -39.04 19.30
N CYS A 425 15.30 -38.58 19.52
CA CYS A 425 14.87 -37.26 19.08
C CYS A 425 15.50 -36.19 19.97
N THR A 426 16.19 -35.25 19.33
CA THR A 426 16.92 -34.17 20.01
C THR A 426 16.52 -32.84 19.39
N CYS A 427 16.12 -31.89 20.24
CA CYS A 427 15.87 -30.52 19.80
C CYS A 427 17.19 -29.78 19.53
N PRO A 428 17.16 -28.76 18.66
CA PRO A 428 18.26 -27.83 18.47
C PRO A 428 18.78 -27.23 19.78
N LEU A 429 20.04 -26.80 19.79
CA LEU A 429 20.64 -26.19 20.97
C LEU A 429 19.89 -24.91 21.36
N GLY A 430 19.38 -24.88 22.59
CA GLY A 430 18.60 -23.75 23.13
C GLY A 430 17.08 -24.00 23.14
N GLU A 431 16.62 -25.07 22.51
CA GLU A 431 15.20 -25.44 22.48
C GLU A 431 14.90 -26.65 23.37
N VAL A 432 13.64 -26.78 23.79
CA VAL A 432 13.13 -27.92 24.56
C VAL A 432 11.93 -28.55 23.85
N ALA A 433 11.72 -29.85 24.05
CA ALA A 433 10.59 -30.56 23.45
C ALA A 433 9.29 -30.21 24.19
N CYS A 434 8.42 -29.45 23.54
CA CYS A 434 7.09 -29.08 24.00
C CYS A 434 6.04 -29.90 23.26
N GLY A 435 5.80 -31.12 23.74
CA GLY A 435 4.91 -32.08 23.09
C GLY A 435 5.49 -32.54 21.75
N ASN A 436 4.84 -32.16 20.65
CA ASN A 436 5.22 -32.53 19.29
C ASN A 436 6.00 -31.43 18.56
N THR A 437 6.52 -30.40 19.24
CA THR A 437 7.40 -29.39 18.65
C THR A 437 8.61 -29.13 19.54
N CYS A 438 9.74 -28.76 18.96
CA CYS A 438 10.79 -28.06 19.68
C CYS A 438 10.42 -26.58 19.77
N ALA A 439 10.63 -26.00 20.95
CA ALA A 439 10.33 -24.60 21.22
C ALA A 439 11.48 -23.94 21.97
N ASP A 440 11.84 -22.73 21.56
CA ASP A 440 12.71 -21.86 22.36
C ASP A 440 11.87 -21.18 23.44
N ILE A 441 11.86 -21.75 24.63
CA ILE A 441 11.11 -21.19 25.77
C ILE A 441 11.59 -19.80 26.19
N ALA A 442 12.68 -19.26 25.64
CA ALA A 442 13.09 -17.89 25.90
C ALA A 442 12.38 -16.85 25.00
N SER A 443 11.85 -17.26 23.85
CA SER A 443 11.35 -16.34 22.82
C SER A 443 10.06 -16.80 22.11
N ASP A 444 9.69 -18.07 22.24
CA ASP A 444 8.45 -18.61 21.71
C ASP A 444 7.25 -18.08 22.51
N VAL A 445 6.31 -17.47 21.81
CA VAL A 445 5.11 -16.85 22.37
C VAL A 445 4.11 -17.87 22.91
N ASP A 446 4.09 -19.09 22.37
CA ASP A 446 3.19 -20.18 22.78
C ASP A 446 3.82 -21.10 23.86
N ASN A 447 5.13 -20.96 24.10
CA ASN A 447 5.88 -21.79 25.04
C ASN A 447 6.76 -20.94 25.96
N CYS A 448 6.32 -19.75 26.34
CA CYS A 448 7.18 -18.78 26.99
C CYS A 448 7.53 -19.17 28.43
N GLY A 449 8.81 -19.44 28.70
CA GLY A 449 9.35 -19.86 30.00
C GLY A 449 9.07 -21.33 30.36
N ALA A 450 8.00 -21.92 29.83
CA ALA A 450 7.67 -23.33 29.94
C ALA A 450 6.75 -23.76 28.79
N CYS A 451 6.76 -25.06 28.47
CA CYS A 451 5.90 -25.62 27.42
C CYS A 451 4.40 -25.36 27.70
N GLY A 452 3.69 -24.88 26.68
CA GLY A 452 2.26 -24.55 26.75
C GLY A 452 1.93 -23.33 27.61
N ASN A 453 2.92 -22.47 27.89
CA ASN A 453 2.68 -21.18 28.53
C ASN A 453 2.54 -20.08 27.46
N ASP A 454 1.33 -19.97 26.91
CA ASP A 454 0.98 -18.97 25.90
C ASP A 454 1.00 -17.56 26.50
N CYS A 455 1.66 -16.62 25.83
CA CYS A 455 1.58 -15.22 26.21
C CYS A 455 0.21 -14.61 25.86
N PRO A 456 -0.24 -13.58 26.61
CA PRO A 456 -1.44 -12.84 26.26
C PRO A 456 -1.39 -12.33 24.82
N ASN A 457 -2.53 -12.27 24.12
CA ASN A 457 -2.62 -11.70 22.79
C ASN A 457 -2.07 -10.28 22.77
N GLY A 458 -1.20 -10.00 21.79
CA GLY A 458 -0.47 -8.74 21.70
C GLY A 458 0.78 -8.66 22.58
N GLY A 459 1.06 -9.69 23.39
CA GLY A 459 2.26 -9.84 24.18
C GLY A 459 3.42 -10.45 23.40
N SER A 460 4.62 -10.38 23.96
CA SER A 460 5.83 -11.00 23.43
C SER A 460 6.54 -11.81 24.50
N CYS A 461 7.19 -12.90 24.12
CA CYS A 461 8.07 -13.65 25.01
C CYS A 461 9.49 -13.07 24.97
N ILE A 462 9.99 -12.58 26.10
CA ILE A 462 11.35 -12.05 26.21
C ILE A 462 12.03 -12.70 27.41
N SER A 463 13.05 -13.51 27.12
CA SER A 463 13.82 -14.26 28.12
C SER A 463 12.92 -15.15 29.01
N GLY A 464 11.91 -15.77 28.38
CA GLY A 464 10.98 -16.69 29.04
C GLY A 464 9.94 -16.01 29.93
N ASN A 465 9.72 -14.71 29.75
CA ASN A 465 8.65 -13.97 30.41
C ASN A 465 7.74 -13.33 29.36
N CYS A 466 6.43 -13.46 29.55
CA CYS A 466 5.45 -12.76 28.75
C CYS A 466 5.40 -11.29 29.15
N ILE A 467 5.63 -10.40 28.18
CA ILE A 467 5.70 -8.97 28.39
C ILE A 467 4.73 -8.29 27.41
N CYS A 468 3.86 -7.44 27.93
CA CYS A 468 3.04 -6.56 27.11
C CYS A 468 3.85 -5.34 26.63
N PRO A 469 3.55 -4.80 25.44
CA PRO A 469 4.12 -3.54 24.97
C PRO A 469 3.98 -2.42 26.01
N MET A 470 4.93 -1.47 25.99
CA MET A 470 4.88 -0.33 26.90
C MET A 470 3.53 0.40 26.82
N GLY A 471 2.91 0.60 27.98
CA GLY A 471 1.60 1.26 28.10
C GLY A 471 0.41 0.30 28.11
N LEU A 472 0.63 -1.00 27.89
CA LEU A 472 -0.41 -2.03 27.98
C LEU A 472 -0.21 -2.92 29.21
N GLU A 473 -1.30 -3.32 29.84
CA GLU A 473 -1.31 -4.23 31.00
C GLU A 473 -1.83 -5.60 30.57
N ALA A 474 -1.31 -6.68 31.16
CA ALA A 474 -1.80 -8.03 30.91
C ALA A 474 -3.13 -8.26 31.63
N CYS A 475 -4.25 -8.18 30.89
CA CYS A 475 -5.59 -8.45 31.40
C CYS A 475 -6.09 -9.79 30.88
N SER A 476 -6.06 -10.80 31.76
CA SER A 476 -6.34 -12.19 31.40
C SER A 476 -5.47 -12.67 30.23
N ASN A 477 -6.05 -12.86 29.05
CA ASN A 477 -5.34 -13.36 27.86
C ASN A 477 -5.06 -12.25 26.83
N ASN A 478 -5.21 -10.96 27.16
CA ASN A 478 -4.94 -9.86 26.24
C ASN A 478 -4.09 -8.76 26.89
N CYS A 479 -3.13 -8.21 26.15
CA CYS A 479 -2.51 -6.94 26.50
C CYS A 479 -3.46 -5.79 26.19
N SER A 480 -3.91 -5.08 27.22
CA SER A 480 -5.01 -4.13 27.17
C SER A 480 -4.55 -2.73 27.57
N ASP A 481 -5.00 -1.71 26.83
CA ASP A 481 -4.75 -0.31 27.20
C ASP A 481 -5.78 0.11 28.24
N LEU A 482 -5.39 0.14 29.51
CA LEU A 482 -6.30 0.52 30.60
C LEU A 482 -6.83 1.97 30.47
N THR A 483 -6.32 2.79 29.56
CA THR A 483 -6.79 4.16 29.37
C THR A 483 -7.93 4.28 28.37
N THR A 484 -8.09 3.30 27.49
CA THR A 484 -9.02 3.35 26.35
C THR A 484 -9.84 2.07 26.14
N ASP A 485 -9.40 0.94 26.68
CA ASP A 485 -10.12 -0.33 26.60
C ASP A 485 -11.39 -0.28 27.45
N ILE A 486 -12.53 -0.51 26.81
CA ILE A 486 -13.86 -0.45 27.43
C ILE A 486 -14.10 -1.60 28.42
N ASP A 487 -13.44 -2.74 28.25
CA ASP A 487 -13.58 -3.92 29.11
C ASP A 487 -12.53 -3.93 30.24
N ASN A 488 -11.47 -3.11 30.12
CA ASN A 488 -10.36 -3.06 31.10
C ASN A 488 -10.08 -1.64 31.58
N CYS A 489 -11.11 -0.81 31.71
CA CYS A 489 -10.92 0.62 31.90
C CYS A 489 -10.38 0.95 33.30
N GLY A 490 -9.15 1.46 33.39
CA GLY A 490 -8.45 1.84 34.63
C GLY A 490 -7.85 0.66 35.40
N GLN A 491 -8.44 -0.53 35.29
CA GLN A 491 -7.92 -1.79 35.82
C GLN A 491 -8.52 -2.96 35.03
N CYS A 492 -7.82 -4.09 35.00
CA CYS A 492 -8.30 -5.29 34.33
C CYS A 492 -9.67 -5.75 34.84
N GLY A 493 -10.58 -6.08 33.92
CA GLY A 493 -11.96 -6.52 34.20
C GLY A 493 -12.87 -5.44 34.78
N ASN A 494 -12.51 -4.15 34.66
CA ASN A 494 -13.45 -3.06 34.92
C ASN A 494 -14.18 -2.68 33.64
N ASP A 495 -15.22 -3.44 33.35
CA ASP A 495 -16.06 -3.27 32.17
C ASP A 495 -16.91 -1.99 32.29
N CYS A 496 -16.80 -1.09 31.33
CA CYS A 496 -17.73 0.03 31.18
C CYS A 496 -19.06 -0.45 30.57
N ASP A 497 -20.09 0.41 30.53
CA ASP A 497 -21.33 0.10 29.81
C ASP A 497 -21.01 -0.21 28.34
N ASN A 498 -21.23 -1.44 27.88
CA ASN A 498 -20.84 -1.84 26.52
C ASN A 498 -21.69 -1.20 25.41
N THR A 499 -22.82 -0.58 25.78
CA THR A 499 -23.75 0.02 24.83
C THR A 499 -23.55 1.53 24.75
N PHE A 500 -23.37 2.17 25.90
CA PHE A 500 -23.34 3.63 26.01
C PHE A 500 -22.15 4.17 26.81
N GLY A 501 -21.22 3.32 27.20
CA GLY A 501 -20.05 3.66 27.97
C GLY A 501 -18.87 4.04 27.09
N LEU A 502 -17.92 4.74 27.68
CA LEU A 502 -16.63 5.09 27.08
C LEU A 502 -15.55 4.89 28.13
N CYS A 503 -14.37 4.42 27.73
CA CYS A 503 -13.18 4.52 28.57
C CYS A 503 -12.35 5.74 28.14
N ASN A 504 -12.13 6.68 29.07
CA ASN A 504 -11.31 7.86 28.79
C ASN A 504 -10.36 8.11 29.96
N GLY A 505 -9.06 7.93 29.72
CA GLY A 505 -8.04 8.11 30.75
C GLY A 505 -8.18 7.11 31.90
N GLY A 506 -8.73 5.92 31.63
CA GLY A 506 -8.95 4.87 32.63
C GLY A 506 -10.14 5.11 33.55
N GLN A 507 -11.08 5.96 33.13
CA GLN A 507 -12.34 6.16 33.82
C GLN A 507 -13.51 5.87 32.88
N CYS A 508 -14.43 5.03 33.35
CA CYS A 508 -15.68 4.80 32.65
C CYS A 508 -16.56 6.06 32.70
N GLY A 509 -16.87 6.58 31.52
CA GLY A 509 -17.85 7.65 31.29
C GLY A 509 -19.03 7.15 30.47
N CYS A 510 -19.98 8.04 30.22
CA CYS A 510 -21.09 7.79 29.32
C CYS A 510 -21.01 8.69 28.10
N VAL A 511 -21.48 8.21 26.94
CA VAL A 511 -21.66 9.04 25.75
C VAL A 511 -22.66 10.18 26.03
N GLY A 512 -22.52 11.28 25.30
CA GLY A 512 -23.11 12.60 25.59
C GLY A 512 -24.52 12.61 26.21
N GLY A 513 -24.69 13.40 27.28
CA GLY A 513 -25.97 13.65 27.94
C GLY A 513 -26.47 12.52 28.87
N LEU A 514 -25.90 11.32 28.79
CA LEU A 514 -26.27 10.18 29.63
C LEU A 514 -25.62 10.24 31.00
N THR A 515 -26.28 9.65 32.00
CA THR A 515 -25.81 9.60 33.39
C THR A 515 -25.43 8.19 33.79
N ASN A 516 -24.27 8.03 34.42
CA ASN A 516 -23.88 6.76 35.05
C ASN A 516 -24.67 6.58 36.35
N CYS A 517 -25.57 5.61 36.36
CA CYS A 517 -26.43 5.30 37.49
C CYS A 517 -25.85 4.25 38.46
N GLY A 518 -24.52 4.10 38.43
CA GLY A 518 -23.76 3.17 39.26
C GLY A 518 -23.45 1.87 38.52
N GLY A 519 -22.28 1.29 38.81
CA GLY A 519 -21.83 0.05 38.19
C GLY A 519 -21.60 0.17 36.69
N ASN A 520 -21.09 1.32 36.22
CA ASN A 520 -20.87 1.63 34.81
C ASN A 520 -22.13 1.39 33.97
N ASN A 521 -23.24 1.99 34.39
CA ASN A 521 -24.55 1.76 33.79
C ASN A 521 -25.12 3.10 33.32
N CYS A 522 -24.98 3.39 32.03
CA CYS A 522 -25.30 4.67 31.44
C CYS A 522 -26.77 4.72 31.01
N ARG A 523 -27.54 5.70 31.51
CA ARG A 523 -28.95 5.88 31.14
C ARG A 523 -29.30 7.33 30.83
N ASP A 524 -30.29 7.50 29.97
CA ASP A 524 -30.85 8.80 29.65
C ASP A 524 -31.90 9.19 30.68
N LEU A 525 -31.57 10.11 31.58
CA LEU A 525 -32.52 10.58 32.59
C LEU A 525 -33.60 11.50 32.01
N GLN A 526 -33.49 11.93 30.76
CA GLN A 526 -34.47 12.82 30.13
C GLN A 526 -35.66 12.07 29.54
N SER A 527 -35.46 10.83 29.09
CA SER A 527 -36.46 10.05 28.35
C SER A 527 -36.68 8.63 28.89
N ASP A 528 -35.79 8.07 29.72
CA ASP A 528 -35.96 6.73 30.29
C ASP A 528 -37.08 6.73 31.35
N PRO A 529 -38.24 6.08 31.10
CA PRO A 529 -39.33 6.02 32.06
C PRO A 529 -39.00 5.21 33.32
N ASN A 530 -37.92 4.43 33.32
CA ASN A 530 -37.46 3.71 34.51
C ASN A 530 -36.42 4.48 35.33
N ARG A 531 -35.86 5.58 34.79
CA ARG A 531 -34.86 6.43 35.45
C ARG A 531 -35.07 7.92 35.17
N CYS A 532 -36.32 8.36 35.19
CA CYS A 532 -36.74 9.69 34.78
C CYS A 532 -36.33 10.78 35.79
N GLY A 533 -35.45 11.69 35.38
CA GLY A 533 -34.91 12.77 36.22
C GLY A 533 -33.96 12.32 37.31
N GLY A 534 -33.75 11.00 37.46
CA GLY A 534 -32.88 10.43 38.48
C GLY A 534 -32.77 8.93 38.34
N CYS A 535 -31.60 8.39 38.70
CA CYS A 535 -31.25 6.98 38.52
C CYS A 535 -32.15 5.96 39.22
N ASN A 536 -32.99 6.40 40.16
CA ASN A 536 -33.91 5.55 40.91
C ASN A 536 -35.38 6.00 40.78
N THR A 537 -35.70 6.84 39.78
CA THR A 537 -37.04 7.40 39.60
C THR A 537 -37.75 6.69 38.45
N GLN A 538 -38.72 5.84 38.77
CA GLN A 538 -39.54 5.16 37.77
C GLN A 538 -40.90 5.86 37.63
N CYS A 539 -41.31 6.16 36.40
CA CYS A 539 -42.63 6.65 36.08
C CYS A 539 -43.69 5.55 36.23
N PHE A 540 -44.87 5.91 36.74
CA PHE A 540 -45.97 4.97 36.87
C PHE A 540 -46.55 4.61 35.50
N GLY A 541 -47.30 3.49 35.40
CA GLY A 541 -47.69 2.88 34.11
C GLY A 541 -48.44 3.77 33.10
N SER A 542 -49.07 4.84 33.58
CA SER A 542 -49.79 5.82 32.74
C SER A 542 -49.00 7.11 32.50
N GLN A 543 -47.70 7.09 32.81
CA GLN A 543 -46.76 8.18 32.64
C GLN A 543 -45.64 7.79 31.68
N TYR A 544 -45.02 8.80 31.09
CA TYR A 544 -43.79 8.69 30.31
C TYR A 544 -42.78 9.70 30.85
N CYS A 545 -41.50 9.53 30.51
CA CYS A 545 -40.49 10.51 30.89
C CYS A 545 -40.35 11.58 29.81
N ASN A 546 -40.51 12.84 30.22
CA ASN A 546 -40.31 13.99 29.37
C ASN A 546 -39.38 14.97 30.07
N ASN A 547 -38.19 15.20 29.51
CA ASN A 547 -37.16 16.09 30.08
C ASN A 547 -36.92 15.85 31.58
N GLY A 548 -36.88 14.58 31.98
CA GLY A 548 -36.65 14.16 33.36
C GLY A 548 -37.83 14.36 34.32
N GLN A 549 -39.04 14.58 33.81
CA GLN A 549 -40.26 14.59 34.59
C GLN A 549 -41.21 13.48 34.13
N CYS A 550 -41.77 12.75 35.08
CA CYS A 550 -42.84 11.79 34.80
C CYS A 550 -44.13 12.54 34.54
N GLU A 551 -44.51 12.63 33.26
CA GLU A 551 -45.73 13.28 32.81
C GLU A 551 -46.77 12.23 32.45
N CYS A 552 -48.05 12.59 32.57
CA CYS A 552 -49.10 11.71 32.10
C CYS A 552 -49.01 11.54 30.59
N LYS A 553 -49.20 10.31 30.11
CA LYS A 553 -49.33 10.06 28.67
C LYS A 553 -50.42 11.00 28.09
N PRO A 554 -50.19 11.65 26.94
CA PRO A 554 -51.14 12.60 26.37
C PRO A 554 -52.56 12.05 26.26
N GLY A 555 -53.55 12.89 26.55
CA GLY A 555 -54.97 12.50 26.70
C GLY A 555 -55.36 12.07 28.12
N LEU A 556 -54.40 11.96 29.04
CA LEU A 556 -54.64 11.80 30.48
C LEU A 556 -54.36 13.11 31.21
N THR A 557 -55.10 13.37 32.28
CA THR A 557 -54.93 14.54 33.13
C THR A 557 -54.29 14.13 34.46
N LEU A 558 -53.24 14.83 34.88
CA LEU A 558 -52.60 14.58 36.18
C LEU A 558 -53.49 15.14 37.31
N VAL A 559 -53.94 14.27 38.21
CA VAL A 559 -54.77 14.63 39.36
C VAL A 559 -54.18 13.96 40.60
N ASN A 560 -53.68 14.77 41.54
CA ASN A 560 -53.06 14.31 42.79
C ASN A 560 -51.99 13.22 42.59
N GLY A 561 -51.19 13.30 41.52
CA GLY A 561 -50.13 12.34 41.21
C GLY A 561 -50.55 11.11 40.41
N ALA A 562 -51.84 10.95 40.10
CA ALA A 562 -52.35 9.86 39.24
C ALA A 562 -52.87 10.42 37.91
N CYS A 563 -52.64 9.68 36.83
CA CYS A 563 -53.13 10.03 35.51
C CYS A 563 -54.54 9.51 35.32
N VAL A 564 -55.52 10.41 35.23
CA VAL A 564 -56.92 10.07 35.00
C VAL A 564 -57.32 10.36 33.57
N ASP A 565 -58.13 9.50 33.00
CA ASP A 565 -58.66 9.67 31.65
C ASP A 565 -59.98 10.41 31.71
N LEU A 566 -60.02 11.63 31.18
CA LEU A 566 -61.26 12.40 31.13
C LEU A 566 -62.07 12.14 29.85
N MET A 567 -61.48 11.47 28.86
CA MET A 567 -62.08 11.33 27.53
C MET A 567 -62.90 10.05 27.37
N SER A 568 -62.51 8.97 28.05
CA SER A 568 -63.23 7.70 27.96
C SER A 568 -63.52 7.04 29.31
N SER A 569 -63.06 7.58 30.44
CA SER A 569 -63.43 7.02 31.75
C SER A 569 -64.89 7.33 32.08
N PRO A 570 -65.74 6.32 32.30
CA PRO A 570 -67.12 6.53 32.75
C PRO A 570 -67.20 7.08 34.19
N GLN A 571 -66.10 7.07 34.96
CA GLN A 571 -66.04 7.65 36.30
C GLN A 571 -65.53 9.10 36.32
N ASN A 572 -64.90 9.57 35.23
CA ASN A 572 -64.29 10.90 35.15
C ASN A 572 -64.61 11.62 33.83
N CYS A 573 -65.79 11.39 33.27
CA CYS A 573 -66.10 11.79 31.90
C CYS A 573 -66.20 13.32 31.76
N GLY A 574 -65.25 13.94 31.06
CA GLY A 574 -65.14 15.39 30.86
C GLY A 574 -64.63 16.18 32.08
N ALA A 575 -64.72 15.61 33.28
CA ALA A 575 -64.20 16.19 34.51
C ALA A 575 -63.96 15.11 35.58
N VAL A 576 -62.99 15.34 36.45
CA VAL A 576 -62.66 14.44 37.58
C VAL A 576 -63.90 14.20 38.45
N GLY A 577 -64.23 12.93 38.66
CA GLY A 577 -65.40 12.52 39.44
C GLY A 577 -66.75 12.68 38.76
N ASN A 578 -66.80 13.13 37.49
CA ASN A 578 -68.04 13.19 36.72
C ASN A 578 -68.42 11.78 36.22
N MET A 579 -69.23 11.08 37.01
CA MET A 579 -69.65 9.71 36.72
C MET A 579 -70.86 9.68 35.79
N CYS A 580 -70.77 8.90 34.71
CA CYS A 580 -71.85 8.71 33.76
C CYS A 580 -73.03 7.94 34.35
N GLY A 581 -74.23 8.52 34.27
CA GLY A 581 -75.46 7.96 34.84
C GLY A 581 -76.11 6.88 33.98
N ALA A 582 -77.09 6.17 34.54
CA ALA A 582 -77.70 4.97 33.93
C ALA A 582 -78.30 5.16 32.52
N ALA A 583 -78.76 6.36 32.16
CA ALA A 583 -79.32 6.65 30.84
C ALA A 583 -78.25 6.85 29.75
N THR A 584 -77.05 7.27 30.14
CA THR A 584 -75.89 7.51 29.27
C THR A 584 -74.65 6.95 29.96
N PRO A 585 -74.56 5.61 30.12
CA PRO A 585 -73.60 5.02 31.06
C PRO A 585 -72.15 5.06 30.56
N ARG A 586 -71.91 5.45 29.31
CA ARG A 586 -70.61 5.33 28.65
C ARG A 586 -69.96 6.69 28.46
N CYS A 587 -68.64 6.77 28.52
CA CYS A 587 -67.92 7.99 28.21
C CYS A 587 -67.26 7.92 26.83
N GLU A 588 -67.51 8.92 26.00
CA GLU A 588 -66.88 9.10 24.69
C GLU A 588 -66.51 10.56 24.50
N ALA A 589 -65.24 10.82 24.18
CA ALA A 589 -64.69 12.17 24.00
C ALA A 589 -65.05 13.16 25.13
N GLY A 590 -65.12 12.67 26.38
CA GLY A 590 -65.44 13.47 27.57
C GLY A 590 -66.93 13.78 27.75
N VAL A 591 -67.81 13.13 26.99
CA VAL A 591 -69.26 13.27 27.10
C VAL A 591 -69.90 11.92 27.41
N CYS A 592 -70.85 11.91 28.35
CA CYS A 592 -71.61 10.71 28.65
C CYS A 592 -72.62 10.42 27.52
N VAL A 593 -72.50 9.25 26.90
CA VAL A 593 -73.31 8.82 25.76
C VAL A 593 -74.08 7.53 26.07
N ALA A 594 -75.21 7.35 25.38
CA ALA A 594 -76.01 6.13 25.50
C ALA A 594 -75.34 4.94 24.80
N ASN A 595 -74.70 5.15 23.64
CA ASN A 595 -73.98 4.15 22.86
C ASN A 595 -72.72 4.74 22.26
N CYS A 596 -71.69 3.90 22.07
CA CYS A 596 -70.46 4.31 21.42
C CYS A 596 -70.70 4.57 19.93
N SER A 597 -70.07 5.60 19.38
CA SER A 597 -70.11 5.90 17.95
C SER A 597 -69.46 4.79 17.12
N MET A 598 -69.79 4.75 15.83
CA MET A 598 -69.21 3.79 14.88
C MET A 598 -67.68 3.89 14.89
N GLY A 599 -67.00 2.74 15.00
CA GLY A 599 -65.53 2.67 15.11
C GLY A 599 -64.98 2.61 16.54
N HIS A 600 -65.80 2.85 17.56
CA HIS A 600 -65.40 2.71 18.97
C HIS A 600 -65.98 1.43 19.60
N GLN A 601 -65.15 0.74 20.37
CA GLN A 601 -65.53 -0.43 21.14
C GLN A 601 -65.93 -0.01 22.56
N ASN A 602 -66.98 -0.64 23.09
CA ASN A 602 -67.37 -0.46 24.49
C ASN A 602 -66.53 -1.36 25.39
N CYS A 603 -65.55 -0.78 26.09
CA CYS A 603 -64.70 -1.43 27.07
C CYS A 603 -65.09 -1.01 28.48
N ASN A 604 -65.98 -1.78 29.12
CA ASN A 604 -66.47 -1.49 30.48
C ASN A 604 -67.01 -0.06 30.65
N ASN A 605 -67.88 0.36 29.72
CA ASN A 605 -68.46 1.71 29.64
C ASN A 605 -67.47 2.82 29.22
N ALA A 606 -66.25 2.49 28.80
CA ALA A 606 -65.39 3.38 28.03
C ALA A 606 -65.62 3.16 26.53
N CYS A 607 -65.91 4.22 25.77
CA CYS A 607 -65.95 4.15 24.32
C CYS A 607 -64.57 4.53 23.77
N VAL A 608 -63.84 3.52 23.30
CA VAL A 608 -62.42 3.62 22.94
C VAL A 608 -62.15 3.00 21.57
N SER A 609 -61.20 3.53 20.83
CA SER A 609 -60.77 2.93 19.58
C SER A 609 -59.69 1.89 19.87
N PRO A 610 -59.90 0.60 19.52
CA PRO A 610 -58.86 -0.40 19.69
C PRO A 610 -57.67 -0.20 18.74
N GLN A 611 -57.80 0.69 17.75
CA GLN A 611 -56.72 0.95 16.80
C GLN A 611 -55.75 2.03 17.27
N THR A 612 -56.15 2.87 18.22
CA THR A 612 -55.38 4.07 18.60
C THR A 612 -55.29 4.31 20.10
N ASP A 613 -56.09 3.64 20.95
CA ASP A 613 -56.00 3.79 22.40
C ASP A 613 -54.91 2.86 22.98
N PRO A 614 -53.82 3.39 23.56
CA PRO A 614 -52.75 2.58 24.16
C PRO A 614 -53.19 1.77 25.37
N ARG A 615 -54.40 1.96 25.90
CA ARG A 615 -54.94 1.16 27.02
C ARG A 615 -55.92 0.08 26.55
N HIS A 616 -56.25 0.08 25.26
CA HIS A 616 -57.17 -0.87 24.65
C HIS A 616 -56.67 -1.31 23.27
N CYS A 617 -55.36 -1.40 23.08
CA CYS A 617 -54.74 -1.60 21.77
C CYS A 617 -54.98 -3.02 21.23
N GLY A 618 -55.61 -3.11 20.07
CA GLY A 618 -56.09 -4.37 19.48
C GLY A 618 -57.32 -4.97 20.18
N GLY A 619 -57.77 -4.40 21.31
CA GLY A 619 -58.94 -4.87 22.05
C GLY A 619 -59.01 -4.39 23.51
N CYS A 620 -60.19 -4.55 24.12
CA CYS A 620 -60.41 -4.08 25.49
C CYS A 620 -59.45 -4.70 26.51
N GLY A 621 -58.76 -3.86 27.28
CA GLY A 621 -57.88 -4.28 28.39
C GLY A 621 -56.46 -4.64 27.97
N ASN A 622 -56.09 -4.45 26.69
CA ASN A 622 -54.72 -4.54 26.23
C ASN A 622 -54.00 -3.19 26.40
N PHE A 623 -53.12 -3.13 27.39
CA PHE A 623 -52.33 -1.95 27.71
C PHE A 623 -50.94 -2.07 27.08
N CYS A 624 -50.57 -1.08 26.27
CA CYS A 624 -49.21 -0.91 25.81
C CYS A 624 -48.31 -0.48 26.98
N GLY A 625 -47.04 -0.90 26.93
CA GLY A 625 -45.97 -0.55 27.85
C GLY A 625 -45.74 0.96 27.99
N ASN A 626 -44.88 1.35 28.93
CA ASN A 626 -44.64 2.78 29.24
C ASN A 626 -44.02 3.53 28.06
N ASP A 627 -43.23 2.81 27.29
CA ASP A 627 -42.46 3.14 26.10
C ASP A 627 -43.15 2.66 24.81
N GLU A 628 -44.48 2.46 24.83
CA GLU A 628 -45.24 2.00 23.66
C GLU A 628 -46.46 2.87 23.34
N VAL A 629 -46.76 3.00 22.04
CA VAL A 629 -47.98 3.63 21.47
C VAL A 629 -48.81 2.60 20.69
N CYS A 630 -50.10 2.87 20.53
CA CYS A 630 -50.97 2.02 19.72
C CYS A 630 -50.99 2.49 18.27
N VAL A 631 -50.49 1.65 17.35
CA VAL A 631 -50.50 1.88 15.90
C VAL A 631 -51.29 0.75 15.25
N ASP A 632 -52.44 1.08 14.69
CA ASP A 632 -53.33 0.13 14.01
C ASP A 632 -53.60 -1.15 14.81
N GLY A 633 -53.81 -0.96 16.12
CA GLY A 633 -54.16 -2.05 17.05
C GLY A 633 -52.98 -2.89 17.53
N ASN A 634 -51.75 -2.44 17.27
CA ASN A 634 -50.53 -3.07 17.78
C ASN A 634 -49.76 -2.08 18.66
N CYS A 635 -49.29 -2.56 19.82
CA CYS A 635 -48.37 -1.78 20.64
C CYS A 635 -47.00 -1.75 19.96
N ARG A 636 -46.48 -0.55 19.73
CA ARG A 636 -45.19 -0.30 19.09
C ARG A 636 -44.32 0.51 20.02
N GLN A 637 -43.05 0.14 20.13
CA GLN A 637 -42.09 0.95 20.87
C GLN A 637 -41.99 2.35 20.26
N TRP A 638 -41.77 3.35 21.11
CA TRP A 638 -41.48 4.71 20.66
C TRP A 638 -40.51 5.41 21.60
N GLU A 639 -39.85 6.42 21.07
CA GLU A 639 -39.00 7.34 21.83
C GLU A 639 -39.24 8.81 21.40
N PRO A 640 -39.01 9.80 22.27
CA PRO A 640 -39.09 11.20 21.88
C PRO A 640 -38.06 11.54 20.80
N ALA A 641 -38.47 12.27 19.76
CA ALA A 641 -37.55 12.75 18.71
C ALA A 641 -36.77 13.98 19.20
N LEU A 642 -35.74 13.74 20.04
CA LEU A 642 -34.97 14.81 20.68
C LEU A 642 -34.36 15.78 19.64
N GLY A 643 -34.47 17.08 19.93
CA GLY A 643 -33.98 18.14 19.05
C GLY A 643 -34.86 18.42 17.83
N CYS A 644 -36.02 17.76 17.72
CA CYS A 644 -36.93 17.91 16.60
C CYS A 644 -38.32 18.40 17.05
N ASN A 645 -38.90 19.34 16.30
CA ASN A 645 -40.20 19.94 16.61
C ASN A 645 -41.26 19.77 15.50
N GLN A 646 -40.88 19.15 14.38
CA GLN A 646 -41.79 18.76 13.29
C GLN A 646 -41.13 17.67 12.44
N CYS A 647 -41.92 16.71 11.95
CA CYS A 647 -41.42 15.70 11.01
C CYS A 647 -41.18 16.28 9.60
N PRO A 648 -40.20 15.76 8.85
CA PRO A 648 -39.34 14.60 9.15
C PRO A 648 -38.10 14.92 10.02
N CYS A 649 -37.68 13.97 10.86
CA CYS A 649 -36.54 14.09 11.78
C CYS A 649 -35.45 13.02 11.52
N PRO A 650 -34.79 13.02 10.36
CA PRO A 650 -33.89 11.92 9.95
C PRO A 650 -32.61 11.80 10.78
N LEU A 651 -32.26 12.83 11.56
CA LEU A 651 -31.11 12.80 12.47
C LEU A 651 -31.48 12.28 13.87
N SER A 652 -32.77 12.32 14.23
CA SER A 652 -33.26 11.91 15.56
C SER A 652 -33.93 10.54 15.52
N CYS A 653 -34.61 10.19 14.42
CA CYS A 653 -35.26 8.90 14.20
C CYS A 653 -34.42 8.07 13.24
N ASN A 654 -33.60 7.16 13.77
CA ASN A 654 -32.69 6.29 13.01
C ASN A 654 -32.63 4.88 13.63
N GLY A 655 -32.19 3.89 12.86
CA GLY A 655 -32.12 2.50 13.31
C GLY A 655 -33.50 1.86 13.45
N ASN A 656 -33.81 1.30 14.62
CA ASN A 656 -35.09 0.61 14.87
C ASN A 656 -36.29 1.56 15.06
N PHE A 657 -36.03 2.87 15.23
CA PHE A 657 -37.04 3.92 15.39
C PHE A 657 -36.95 4.89 14.20
N ASP A 658 -37.24 4.42 13.00
CA ASP A 658 -37.01 5.15 11.73
C ASP A 658 -38.18 6.06 11.32
N ILE A 659 -39.33 5.94 11.98
CA ILE A 659 -40.51 6.74 11.63
C ILE A 659 -40.74 7.89 12.59
N CYS A 660 -40.58 9.09 12.04
CA CYS A 660 -41.00 10.31 12.71
C CYS A 660 -42.51 10.49 12.65
N CYS A 661 -43.15 10.60 13.81
CA CYS A 661 -44.57 10.83 13.96
C CYS A 661 -44.85 12.00 14.91
N ALA A 662 -45.99 12.66 14.70
CA ALA A 662 -46.59 13.48 15.74
C ALA A 662 -47.28 12.56 16.77
N TYR A 663 -47.17 12.89 18.05
CA TYR A 663 -47.85 12.11 19.08
C TYR A 663 -49.38 12.31 19.00
N PRO A 664 -50.20 11.25 19.15
CA PRO A 664 -51.66 11.35 19.12
C PRO A 664 -52.20 12.35 20.15
N LYS A 665 -53.09 13.26 19.73
CA LYS A 665 -53.67 14.32 20.57
C LYS A 665 -52.69 15.39 21.11
N ASP A 666 -51.40 15.33 20.79
CA ASP A 666 -50.44 16.42 21.00
C ASP A 666 -49.51 16.58 19.79
N PRO A 667 -49.97 17.27 18.72
CA PRO A 667 -49.22 17.35 17.46
C PRO A 667 -47.90 18.12 17.56
N ALA A 668 -47.67 18.84 18.66
CA ALA A 668 -46.43 19.57 18.89
C ALA A 668 -45.32 18.68 19.47
N PHE A 669 -45.66 17.49 19.97
CA PHE A 669 -44.71 16.52 20.48
C PHE A 669 -44.37 15.49 19.39
N ILE A 670 -43.09 15.40 19.03
CA ILE A 670 -42.61 14.53 17.97
C ILE A 670 -41.94 13.29 18.56
N ILE A 671 -42.25 12.13 18.00
CA ILE A 671 -41.77 10.83 18.43
C ILE A 671 -41.20 10.03 17.27
N CYS A 672 -40.27 9.14 17.58
CA CYS A 672 -39.76 8.12 16.69
C CYS A 672 -40.44 6.79 17.05
N VAL A 673 -41.12 6.15 16.11
CA VAL A 673 -41.91 4.93 16.34
C VAL A 673 -41.29 3.77 15.57
N GLU A 674 -41.25 2.60 16.19
CA GLU A 674 -40.85 1.36 15.53
C GLU A 674 -41.94 0.88 14.56
N GLY A 675 -41.60 0.70 13.28
CA GLY A 675 -42.48 0.12 12.28
C GLY A 675 -42.63 0.97 11.03
N ASN A 676 -43.79 0.87 10.35
CA ASN A 676 -44.02 1.51 9.04
C ASN A 676 -45.10 2.61 9.03
N ASP A 677 -45.79 2.81 10.16
CA ASP A 677 -46.99 3.67 10.23
C ASP A 677 -46.98 4.54 11.49
N CYS A 678 -47.56 5.72 11.38
CA CYS A 678 -47.76 6.61 12.52
C CYS A 678 -49.06 6.32 13.25
N PRO A 679 -49.10 6.48 14.58
CA PRO A 679 -50.35 6.39 15.30
C PRO A 679 -51.31 7.49 14.81
N ALA A 680 -52.57 7.13 14.58
CA ALA A 680 -53.55 8.08 14.07
C ALA A 680 -53.85 9.19 15.12
N PRO A 681 -54.11 10.44 14.67
CA PRO A 681 -54.22 11.62 15.53
C PRO A 681 -55.36 11.59 16.56
#